data_AF-A0ABD1S7X2-F1
#
_entry.id   AF-A0ABD1S7X2-F1
#
_cell.length_a   1.000
_cell.length_b   1.000
_cell.length_c   1.000
_cell.angle_alpha   90.00
_cell.angle_beta   90.00
_cell.angle_gamma   90.00
#
_symmetry.space_group_name_H-M   'P 1'
#
loop_
_entity.id
_entity.type
_entity.pdbx_description
1 polymer ?
#
loop_
_entity_poly.entity_id
_entity_poly.type
_entity_poly.pdbx_seq_one_letter_code
_entity_poly.pdbx_strand_id
1 'polypeptide(L)'
;MGFSTQTTPFRRSSFCPAYFRFCRSCTQFYFVSSYRSFWSCSRKALYRLEDCKPHSANGSFSNGAVNVNPLELKLRSSYSTMQYDESQQHYPRRYNFPSPQSKKSFVHHREVGRRKDDNEEVWAGNIGPGHTTEDWGKATEEYKKNKKQFAYRNNTTVNLDTLPKEDIAKTAKFGGTNIYVDGSRQSSKEKEYTGNVGLYRPRVSHNQTSVDQVGSNIYSRTNNGDNLMLLDRQLRLKNAQPNGSILEDERDQISTVEEDSASHEIENDTADKKPAVNITHSKKTTPEAKQIHESLGRVYTKVLVIDSISSAKEVVSMLTNEYRYLIHACDTEVAKIDVKEETPVDHGEIICFSIYSGPDANFGHGKSCIWVDVLDGGGKNLLAEFAPFFEDPSIKKVWHNYSFDNHVIENYGLKLRGFYADTMHMARLWNSSRRTEGGYSLEALTGDSSVMSDATLCPGEEMIGKVSMKTIFGRKKVKKDGSEGKIIVIPPVEELQRVERKLWISYSALDSISTLKLYKSLQIKLSQRCWKLDGRYRGNLFDFYKIYWRPFGELLVKMETDGMLVDRTYLSEIEKVAKAEQQVAADRFRKWASEYCPDAKHMNVGSDAQLRQFFFGGIQNCKDPNEILPVERDFKVPNIDGIIEEGKKNPTKYCKIKLHKPPGVNIKTDMYTTSGWPSVSGCALKSLSGKVSADFDFVTEDVTEELAETVTKSASKDNGALTVKDPDTCAYGTAYSAFGPGQAGIEACHAIAALCEVCSIDSLISNFILPLQGNHISGKNGRIHCSLNINTETGRLSARRPNLQNQPALEKDRYKIRQAFIAAPGNSLIVADYGQLELRILAHLADCESMLNAFEAGGDFHSRTAMNMYPHIREAIEQKKVLLEWNPQPGEDKPPAPLLKDAFASERRKAKMLNFSIAYGKTTVGLARDWKVSHKEAQETVDLWYSDREEVLSWQEGCKQQAHRYRCVFTLLGRARQFPSLKNATSAQKAHIQRAAINTPVQGSAADVAMCAMLEISKNARLKEIGWRLLLQVHDEVILEGPTEHAEEAKAIVVDCMSNPFDGKIFLRVGLSVDAKCAQNWYSAK
;
A
#
# COMPACT_ATOMS: atom_id res chain seq x y z
N MET A 1 8.92 0.85 -47.17
CA MET A 1 9.00 1.43 -48.53
C MET A 1 8.63 2.90 -48.44
N GLY A 2 9.20 3.79 -49.25
CA GLY A 2 8.92 5.22 -49.20
C GLY A 2 8.38 5.75 -50.51
N PHE A 3 7.55 6.79 -50.44
CA PHE A 3 7.26 7.70 -51.54
C PHE A 3 7.42 9.14 -51.03
N SER A 4 7.66 10.06 -51.96
CA SER A 4 8.05 11.45 -51.70
C SER A 4 7.28 12.37 -52.66
N THR A 5 7.42 13.69 -52.47
CA THR A 5 6.87 14.78 -53.31
C THR A 5 5.35 14.97 -53.23
N GLN A 6 4.77 16.19 -53.37
CA GLN A 6 5.41 17.51 -53.51
C GLN A 6 4.54 18.67 -52.97
N THR A 7 5.18 19.84 -52.88
CA THR A 7 4.67 21.14 -52.42
C THR A 7 3.50 21.73 -53.23
N THR A 8 2.63 22.50 -52.57
CA THR A 8 2.32 23.89 -52.98
C THR A 8 1.65 24.70 -51.85
N PRO A 9 1.90 26.02 -51.72
CA PRO A 9 1.29 26.87 -50.68
C PRO A 9 0.23 27.85 -51.23
N PHE A 10 -0.67 28.34 -50.37
CA PHE A 10 -1.49 29.53 -50.64
C PHE A 10 -1.45 30.55 -49.50
N ARG A 11 -1.71 31.84 -49.82
CA ARG A 11 -1.48 33.00 -48.94
C ARG A 11 -2.76 33.54 -48.26
N ARG A 12 -2.53 34.35 -47.21
CA ARG A 12 -3.53 35.06 -46.40
C ARG A 12 -4.25 36.21 -47.15
N SER A 13 -5.50 36.43 -46.76
CA SER A 13 -6.07 37.76 -46.47
C SER A 13 -6.87 37.65 -45.16
N SER A 14 -6.73 38.43 -44.08
CA SER A 14 -6.34 39.84 -43.83
C SER A 14 -7.53 40.82 -43.76
N PHE A 15 -8.05 41.05 -42.53
CA PHE A 15 -8.69 42.31 -42.13
C PHE A 15 -8.42 42.60 -40.63
N CYS A 16 -8.20 43.89 -40.31
CA CYS A 16 -7.72 44.51 -39.04
C CYS A 16 -7.82 46.06 -39.23
N PRO A 17 -7.38 46.99 -38.33
CA PRO A 17 -6.73 46.89 -37.01
C PRO A 17 -7.74 47.18 -35.86
N ALA A 18 -7.64 48.07 -34.85
CA ALA A 18 -6.79 49.19 -34.39
C ALA A 18 -7.01 49.42 -32.85
N TYR A 19 -6.41 50.35 -32.08
CA TYR A 19 -5.54 51.53 -32.32
C TYR A 19 -4.25 51.48 -31.46
N PHE A 20 -3.41 52.53 -31.45
CA PHE A 20 -1.95 52.42 -31.18
C PHE A 20 -1.32 53.55 -30.33
N ARG A 21 -0.02 53.34 -29.99
CA ARG A 21 1.02 54.24 -29.41
C ARG A 21 1.20 54.12 -27.87
N PHE A 22 2.37 54.44 -27.27
CA PHE A 22 3.63 54.99 -27.82
C PHE A 22 4.90 54.22 -27.35
N CYS A 23 6.10 54.83 -27.34
CA CYS A 23 7.39 54.10 -27.26
C CYS A 23 8.59 55.00 -26.86
N ARG A 24 9.60 54.42 -26.16
CA ARG A 24 11.08 54.67 -26.18
C ARG A 24 11.75 54.00 -24.95
N SER A 25 13.04 53.60 -24.87
CA SER A 25 14.16 53.25 -25.80
C SER A 25 15.43 53.00 -24.94
N CYS A 26 16.49 52.23 -25.26
CA CYS A 26 16.87 51.40 -26.43
C CYS A 26 18.08 50.48 -26.07
N THR A 27 18.57 49.67 -27.03
CA THR A 27 19.91 49.01 -27.11
C THR A 27 20.27 47.91 -26.08
N GLN A 28 21.10 46.90 -26.37
CA GLN A 28 21.98 46.63 -27.53
C GLN A 28 22.07 45.11 -27.90
N PHE A 29 22.52 44.80 -29.12
CA PHE A 29 22.72 43.44 -29.67
C PHE A 29 24.14 42.89 -29.41
N TYR A 30 24.34 41.56 -29.39
CA TYR A 30 24.89 40.80 -30.54
C TYR A 30 24.95 39.26 -30.35
N PHE A 31 24.86 38.54 -31.47
CA PHE A 31 25.15 37.10 -31.62
C PHE A 31 26.64 36.87 -31.97
N VAL A 32 27.15 35.64 -31.77
CA VAL A 32 27.86 34.84 -32.80
C VAL A 32 28.04 33.39 -32.31
N SER A 33 28.31 32.47 -33.23
CA SER A 33 28.34 31.01 -33.05
C SER A 33 29.74 30.43 -33.33
N SER A 34 29.88 29.11 -33.11
CA SER A 34 30.69 28.16 -33.91
C SER A 34 32.06 27.65 -33.40
N TYR A 35 32.06 26.33 -33.16
CA TYR A 35 33.00 25.32 -33.68
C TYR A 35 34.44 25.12 -33.12
N ARG A 36 34.60 23.91 -32.54
CA ARG A 36 35.59 22.84 -32.88
C ARG A 36 36.95 22.70 -32.14
N SER A 37 37.08 21.50 -31.55
CA SER A 37 38.19 20.53 -31.66
C SER A 37 39.54 20.68 -30.92
N PHE A 38 39.80 19.62 -30.13
CA PHE A 38 41.01 18.75 -30.07
C PHE A 38 42.12 18.99 -29.02
N TRP A 39 42.58 17.84 -28.49
CA TRP A 39 43.83 17.55 -27.74
C TRP A 39 44.02 18.21 -26.35
N SER A 40 44.86 17.68 -25.43
CA SER A 40 45.20 16.26 -25.13
C SER A 40 46.01 16.15 -23.81
N CYS A 41 45.71 15.14 -22.99
CA CYS A 41 46.65 14.37 -22.14
C CYS A 41 47.76 15.08 -21.30
N SER A 42 47.66 15.11 -19.95
CA SER A 42 48.60 14.38 -19.04
C SER A 42 48.60 14.77 -17.53
N ARG A 43 48.46 13.74 -16.69
CA ARG A 43 49.27 13.34 -15.49
C ARG A 43 49.67 14.36 -14.38
N LYS A 44 49.31 13.97 -13.13
CA LYS A 44 50.02 14.17 -11.82
C LYS A 44 50.09 15.62 -11.29
N ALA A 45 50.17 15.92 -9.99
CA ALA A 45 50.53 15.11 -8.81
C ALA A 45 49.73 15.51 -7.52
N LEU A 46 50.13 14.98 -6.36
CA LEU A 46 49.60 15.31 -5.03
C LEU A 46 49.94 16.75 -4.59
N TYR A 47 49.20 17.30 -3.63
CA TYR A 47 49.78 17.83 -2.38
C TYR A 47 48.80 17.72 -1.20
N ARG A 48 49.32 17.41 -0.01
CA ARG A 48 48.70 17.77 1.29
C ARG A 48 49.25 19.13 1.73
N LEU A 49 48.49 19.88 2.52
CA LEU A 49 49.03 20.81 3.51
C LEU A 49 48.00 21.04 4.62
N GLU A 50 48.48 21.40 5.80
CA GLU A 50 47.72 21.52 7.05
C GLU A 50 47.62 23.00 7.49
N ASP A 51 46.81 23.23 8.54
CA ASP A 51 46.76 24.40 9.42
C ASP A 51 46.69 25.85 8.87
N CYS A 52 45.61 26.54 9.26
CA CYS A 52 45.72 27.94 9.69
C CYS A 52 44.64 28.35 10.70
N LYS A 53 45.11 28.83 11.85
CA LYS A 53 44.45 29.66 12.89
C LYS A 53 45.54 30.64 13.39
N PRO A 54 45.23 31.70 14.16
CA PRO A 54 43.94 32.17 14.66
C PRO A 54 43.65 33.66 14.32
N HIS A 55 42.56 34.22 14.86
CA HIS A 55 42.64 35.44 15.68
C HIS A 55 41.41 35.55 16.61
N SER A 56 41.48 36.45 17.59
CA SER A 56 40.59 36.45 18.77
C SER A 56 40.24 37.86 19.25
N ALA A 57 39.05 38.01 19.82
CA ALA A 57 38.66 39.13 20.68
C ALA A 57 37.78 38.60 21.81
N ASN A 58 37.95 39.10 23.03
CA ASN A 58 37.29 38.59 24.24
C ASN A 58 36.04 39.38 24.62
N GLY A 59 35.06 38.70 25.22
CA GLY A 59 33.92 39.28 25.94
C GLY A 59 33.49 38.31 27.05
N SER A 60 33.25 38.80 28.26
CA SER A 60 33.35 37.97 29.48
C SER A 60 32.02 37.58 30.14
N PHE A 61 31.94 36.31 30.54
CA PHE A 61 31.23 35.75 31.71
C PHE A 61 29.81 36.23 32.07
N SER A 62 28.89 35.27 32.12
CA SER A 62 28.38 34.81 33.43
C SER A 62 27.93 33.35 33.36
N ASN A 63 28.05 32.62 34.47
CA ASN A 63 27.59 31.23 34.61
C ASN A 63 26.33 31.19 35.48
N GLY A 64 25.32 30.42 35.06
CA GLY A 64 24.10 30.18 35.83
C GLY A 64 23.64 28.73 35.66
N ALA A 65 24.17 27.82 36.47
CA ALA A 65 23.78 26.42 36.45
C ALA A 65 22.60 26.17 37.40
N VAL A 66 21.59 25.42 36.94
CA VAL A 66 20.52 24.88 37.79
C VAL A 66 20.41 23.38 37.56
N ASN A 67 20.47 22.61 38.63
CA ASN A 67 20.30 21.15 38.60
C ASN A 67 18.85 20.77 38.26
N VAL A 68 18.67 19.70 37.50
CA VAL A 68 17.38 18.98 37.42
C VAL A 68 17.60 17.56 37.95
N ASN A 69 16.85 17.21 39.01
CA ASN A 69 17.03 15.98 39.77
C ASN A 69 16.38 14.78 39.05
N PRO A 70 17.14 13.75 38.62
CA PRO A 70 16.65 12.72 37.71
C PRO A 70 15.99 11.52 38.42
N LEU A 71 15.00 11.74 39.31
CA LEU A 71 14.45 10.65 40.12
C LEU A 71 12.95 10.71 40.48
N GLU A 72 12.08 11.10 39.54
CA GLU A 72 10.65 10.74 39.64
C GLU A 72 10.08 10.26 38.29
N LEU A 73 10.46 9.03 37.91
CA LEU A 73 10.12 8.45 36.62
C LEU A 73 9.69 6.97 36.73
N LYS A 74 8.70 6.69 37.60
CA LYS A 74 8.06 5.37 37.77
C LYS A 74 6.68 5.49 38.44
N LEU A 75 5.60 5.51 37.64
CA LEU A 75 4.30 4.82 37.89
C LEU A 75 3.20 5.24 36.90
N ARG A 76 3.15 4.59 35.72
CA ARG A 76 1.93 4.36 34.90
C ARG A 76 2.22 3.47 33.66
N SER A 77 3.06 2.45 33.83
CA SER A 77 3.41 1.48 32.78
C SER A 77 2.50 0.23 32.82
N SER A 78 1.34 0.28 32.15
CA SER A 78 0.40 -0.86 32.15
C SER A 78 -0.59 -0.89 30.98
N TYR A 79 -0.11 -0.74 29.74
CA TYR A 79 -0.86 -1.20 28.54
C TYR A 79 0.00 -2.06 27.61
N SER A 80 -0.64 -3.09 27.05
CA SER A 80 0.01 -4.22 26.37
C SER A 80 0.48 -3.87 24.95
N THR A 81 1.57 -4.51 24.52
CA THR A 81 2.07 -4.45 23.14
C THR A 81 1.12 -5.17 22.18
N MET A 82 0.39 -4.43 21.35
CA MET A 82 -0.17 -4.95 20.09
C MET A 82 0.55 -4.34 18.89
N GLN A 83 1.04 -5.20 18.01
CA GLN A 83 1.75 -4.83 16.79
C GLN A 83 0.74 -4.43 15.73
N TYR A 84 0.73 -3.15 15.31
CA TYR A 84 -0.01 -2.71 14.13
C TYR A 84 0.84 -2.90 12.87
N ASP A 85 0.97 -4.17 12.47
CA ASP A 85 1.15 -4.50 11.07
C ASP A 85 -0.17 -4.15 10.36
N GLU A 86 -0.10 -3.21 9.42
CA GLU A 86 -1.26 -2.80 8.60
C GLU A 86 -1.21 -3.46 7.21
N SER A 87 -0.42 -4.54 7.09
CA SER A 87 -0.68 -5.61 6.13
C SER A 87 -1.30 -6.80 6.87
N GLN A 88 -2.35 -7.40 6.29
CA GLN A 88 -3.15 -8.50 6.88
C GLN A 88 -4.01 -8.13 8.11
N GLN A 89 -5.10 -7.36 7.90
CA GLN A 89 -6.29 -7.47 8.76
C GLN A 89 -7.43 -8.18 8.03
N HIS A 90 -7.70 -9.42 8.44
CA HIS A 90 -8.91 -10.14 8.03
C HIS A 90 -10.13 -9.55 8.74
N TYR A 91 -11.09 -9.02 7.98
CA TYR A 91 -12.41 -8.67 8.52
C TYR A 91 -13.15 -9.94 9.00
N PRO A 92 -13.81 -9.92 10.17
CA PRO A 92 -14.62 -11.03 10.63
C PRO A 92 -15.86 -11.20 9.73
N ARG A 93 -15.90 -12.27 8.92
CA ARG A 93 -17.00 -12.60 7.98
C ARG A 93 -18.37 -12.61 8.70
N ARG A 94 -19.16 -11.53 8.56
CA ARG A 94 -20.57 -11.43 8.97
C ARG A 94 -21.40 -10.66 7.94
N TYR A 95 -21.68 -11.29 6.80
CA TYR A 95 -22.73 -10.82 5.90
C TYR A 95 -24.09 -11.41 6.31
N ASN A 96 -24.99 -10.54 6.78
CA ASN A 96 -26.41 -10.86 6.93
C ASN A 96 -27.13 -10.45 5.65
N PHE A 97 -27.58 -11.41 4.84
CA PHE A 97 -28.46 -11.14 3.70
C PHE A 97 -29.80 -10.52 4.17
N PRO A 98 -30.16 -9.29 3.74
CA PRO A 98 -31.50 -8.76 3.87
C PRO A 98 -32.39 -9.34 2.75
N SER A 99 -33.51 -9.95 3.13
CA SER A 99 -34.56 -10.38 2.19
C SER A 99 -35.62 -9.28 2.05
N PRO A 100 -36.09 -8.95 0.84
CA PRO A 100 -37.15 -7.96 0.67
C PRO A 100 -38.48 -8.49 1.22
N GLN A 101 -39.16 -7.70 2.06
CA GLN A 101 -40.56 -7.93 2.42
C GLN A 101 -41.33 -6.61 2.43
N SER A 102 -42.52 -6.63 1.84
CA SER A 102 -43.39 -5.48 1.65
C SER A 102 -44.44 -5.34 2.76
N LYS A 103 -44.71 -4.09 3.16
CA LYS A 103 -45.96 -3.56 3.77
C LYS A 103 -45.77 -2.03 3.89
N LYS A 104 -46.40 -1.19 3.05
CA LYS A 104 -47.83 -0.83 2.90
C LYS A 104 -48.23 0.45 3.69
N SER A 105 -48.37 1.54 2.92
CA SER A 105 -49.44 2.54 2.94
C SER A 105 -49.79 3.34 4.21
N PHE A 106 -49.58 4.66 4.12
CA PHE A 106 -50.53 5.77 4.37
C PHE A 106 -50.05 6.97 3.50
N VAL A 107 -50.81 7.94 2.99
CA VAL A 107 -52.19 8.13 2.47
C VAL A 107 -52.25 9.62 2.03
N HIS A 108 -53.08 9.93 1.03
CA HIS A 108 -53.28 11.22 0.31
C HIS A 108 -53.02 12.58 0.97
N HIS A 109 -52.49 13.51 0.14
CA HIS A 109 -53.16 14.70 -0.43
C HIS A 109 -52.55 14.89 -1.87
N ARG A 110 -53.23 15.06 -3.01
CA ARG A 110 -54.16 16.13 -3.51
C ARG A 110 -53.56 17.54 -3.34
N GLU A 111 -53.42 18.39 -4.36
CA GLU A 111 -54.19 18.57 -5.62
C GLU A 111 -53.26 18.71 -6.87
N VAL A 112 -53.55 18.07 -8.02
CA VAL A 112 -54.44 18.44 -9.16
C VAL A 112 -53.96 19.61 -10.04
N GLY A 113 -53.55 19.29 -11.27
CA GLY A 113 -53.31 20.22 -12.38
C GLY A 113 -53.18 19.45 -13.70
N ARG A 114 -54.25 19.34 -14.50
CA ARG A 114 -54.32 18.48 -15.69
C ARG A 114 -54.01 19.21 -17.01
N ARG A 115 -53.24 18.53 -17.87
CA ARG A 115 -53.36 18.39 -19.35
C ARG A 115 -52.25 17.38 -19.75
N LYS A 116 -52.47 16.22 -20.37
CA LYS A 116 -53.60 15.70 -21.18
C LYS A 116 -53.81 16.54 -22.45
N ASP A 117 -54.03 15.99 -23.63
CA ASP A 117 -54.45 14.64 -24.06
C ASP A 117 -53.62 14.25 -25.33
N ASP A 118 -53.34 13.02 -25.80
CA ASP A 118 -53.55 11.59 -25.41
C ASP A 118 -52.76 10.72 -26.50
N ASN A 119 -52.64 9.37 -26.60
CA ASN A 119 -53.10 8.16 -25.87
C ASN A 119 -52.32 6.86 -26.29
N GLU A 120 -52.52 5.74 -25.55
CA GLU A 120 -52.75 4.32 -25.97
C GLU A 120 -51.79 3.48 -26.88
N GLU A 121 -51.70 2.14 -26.78
CA GLU A 121 -51.89 1.20 -25.62
C GLU A 121 -51.21 -0.20 -25.82
N VAL A 122 -50.83 -0.81 -24.67
CA VAL A 122 -50.80 -2.24 -24.22
C VAL A 122 -50.62 -3.41 -25.22
N TRP A 123 -49.75 -4.38 -24.84
CA TRP A 123 -49.98 -5.85 -24.66
C TRP A 123 -48.58 -6.54 -24.63
N ALA A 124 -47.96 -6.75 -23.47
CA ALA A 124 -48.12 -7.92 -22.57
C ALA A 124 -47.42 -9.21 -23.06
N GLY A 125 -46.33 -9.62 -22.37
CA GLY A 125 -45.54 -10.81 -22.72
C GLY A 125 -44.58 -11.30 -21.63
N ASN A 126 -45.06 -12.23 -20.80
CA ASN A 126 -44.38 -13.17 -19.88
C ASN A 126 -42.91 -12.95 -19.45
N ILE A 127 -42.71 -12.78 -18.14
CA ILE A 127 -41.44 -13.07 -17.46
C ILE A 127 -41.36 -14.58 -17.18
N GLY A 128 -40.30 -15.25 -17.64
CA GLY A 128 -40.05 -16.68 -17.37
C GLY A 128 -39.36 -16.96 -16.02
N PRO A 129 -39.35 -18.23 -15.55
CA PRO A 129 -38.59 -18.64 -14.36
C PRO A 129 -37.07 -18.54 -14.56
N GLY A 130 -36.32 -18.51 -13.46
CA GLY A 130 -34.85 -18.46 -13.49
C GLY A 130 -34.19 -19.74 -14.01
N HIS A 131 -33.00 -19.58 -14.59
CA HIS A 131 -32.20 -20.64 -15.22
C HIS A 131 -31.91 -21.84 -14.32
N THR A 132 -32.05 -23.04 -14.89
CA THR A 132 -31.76 -24.31 -14.24
C THR A 132 -30.24 -24.59 -14.19
N THR A 133 -29.82 -25.56 -13.38
CA THR A 133 -28.45 -26.11 -13.42
C THR A 133 -28.01 -26.56 -14.81
N GLU A 134 -28.96 -27.00 -15.64
CA GLU A 134 -28.73 -27.43 -17.02
C GLU A 134 -28.42 -26.25 -17.95
N ASP A 135 -29.02 -25.07 -17.73
CA ASP A 135 -28.71 -23.84 -18.46
C ASP A 135 -27.33 -23.29 -18.07
N TRP A 136 -26.95 -23.38 -16.79
CA TRP A 136 -25.58 -23.09 -16.35
C TRP A 136 -24.57 -24.09 -16.96
N GLY A 137 -24.97 -25.36 -17.14
CA GLY A 137 -24.22 -26.35 -17.92
C GLY A 137 -24.02 -25.92 -19.38
N LYS A 138 -25.10 -25.52 -20.07
CA LYS A 138 -25.06 -25.01 -21.46
C LYS A 138 -24.13 -23.80 -21.59
N ALA A 139 -24.24 -22.80 -20.70
CA ALA A 139 -23.37 -21.63 -20.69
C ALA A 139 -21.89 -21.99 -20.40
N THR A 140 -21.64 -23.00 -19.57
CA THR A 140 -20.29 -23.50 -19.28
C THR A 140 -19.68 -24.25 -20.46
N GLU A 141 -20.46 -25.07 -21.17
CA GLU A 141 -20.02 -25.71 -22.41
C GLU A 141 -19.85 -24.72 -23.57
N GLU A 142 -20.71 -23.71 -23.68
CA GLU A 142 -20.54 -22.61 -24.63
C GLU A 142 -19.25 -21.81 -24.35
N TYR A 143 -18.97 -21.54 -23.07
CA TYR A 143 -17.68 -20.97 -22.65
C TYR A 143 -16.49 -21.90 -22.95
N LYS A 144 -16.59 -23.23 -22.75
CA LYS A 144 -15.54 -24.19 -23.15
C LYS A 144 -15.34 -24.22 -24.68
N LYS A 145 -16.42 -24.11 -25.46
CA LYS A 145 -16.42 -24.03 -26.92
C LYS A 145 -15.69 -22.77 -27.40
N ASN A 146 -15.97 -21.63 -26.76
CA ASN A 146 -15.29 -20.36 -26.99
C ASN A 146 -13.83 -20.38 -26.47
N LYS A 147 -13.54 -21.08 -25.37
CA LYS A 147 -12.18 -21.29 -24.83
C LYS A 147 -11.29 -22.02 -25.84
N LYS A 148 -11.83 -22.88 -26.71
CA LYS A 148 -11.08 -23.47 -27.85
C LYS A 148 -10.73 -22.43 -28.94
N GLN A 149 -11.54 -21.40 -29.17
CA GLN A 149 -11.16 -20.27 -30.04
C GLN A 149 -10.09 -19.38 -29.39
N PHE A 150 -10.12 -19.18 -28.08
CA PHE A 150 -9.11 -18.39 -27.35
C PHE A 150 -7.80 -19.14 -27.06
N ALA A 151 -7.77 -20.47 -27.15
CA ALA A 151 -6.57 -21.28 -26.92
C ALA A 151 -5.64 -21.40 -28.15
N TYR A 152 -6.15 -21.20 -29.37
CA TYR A 152 -5.40 -21.43 -30.62
C TYR A 152 -5.19 -20.15 -31.45
N ARG A 153 -4.46 -19.19 -30.88
CA ARG A 153 -3.94 -18.04 -31.66
C ARG A 153 -2.56 -17.54 -31.19
N ASN A 154 -1.58 -18.44 -31.23
CA ASN A 154 -0.16 -18.10 -31.27
C ASN A 154 0.56 -18.98 -32.31
N ASN A 155 1.20 -18.35 -33.30
CA ASN A 155 2.03 -18.96 -34.34
C ASN A 155 1.41 -20.10 -35.18
N THR A 156 0.46 -19.76 -36.06
CA THR A 156 0.43 -20.38 -37.40
C THR A 156 -0.08 -19.38 -38.43
N THR A 157 0.75 -19.01 -39.40
CA THR A 157 0.38 -18.21 -40.58
C THR A 157 0.05 -19.15 -41.73
N VAL A 158 -1.21 -19.14 -42.18
CA VAL A 158 -1.64 -19.72 -43.47
C VAL A 158 -2.67 -18.77 -44.09
N ASN A 159 -2.65 -18.63 -45.42
CA ASN A 159 -3.57 -17.78 -46.17
C ASN A 159 -5.02 -18.30 -46.13
N LEU A 160 -5.95 -17.37 -46.39
CA LEU A 160 -7.32 -17.68 -46.82
C LEU A 160 -7.33 -17.80 -48.34
N ASP A 161 -7.03 -18.99 -48.87
CA ASP A 161 -7.22 -19.25 -50.30
C ASP A 161 -8.69 -19.55 -50.59
N THR A 162 -9.24 -18.83 -51.57
CA THR A 162 -10.57 -19.10 -52.15
C THR A 162 -10.38 -19.82 -53.48
N LEU A 163 -11.02 -20.99 -53.61
CA LEU A 163 -11.07 -21.76 -54.86
C LEU A 163 -11.75 -20.93 -55.97
N PRO A 164 -11.27 -21.01 -57.23
CA PRO A 164 -11.69 -22.14 -58.04
C PRO A 164 -10.67 -22.73 -59.05
N LYS A 165 -10.75 -24.07 -59.18
CA LYS A 165 -10.68 -24.89 -60.42
C LYS A 165 -9.35 -25.16 -61.16
N GLU A 166 -9.38 -26.34 -61.78
CA GLU A 166 -8.71 -26.82 -63.01
C GLU A 166 -7.20 -27.23 -63.00
N ASP A 167 -7.04 -28.56 -63.06
CA ASP A 167 -6.25 -29.33 -64.05
C ASP A 167 -4.75 -29.74 -63.89
N ILE A 168 -4.59 -31.08 -63.89
CA ILE A 168 -3.65 -31.88 -64.70
C ILE A 168 -2.12 -31.82 -64.39
N ALA A 169 -1.76 -32.56 -63.33
CA ALA A 169 -0.90 -33.76 -63.37
C ALA A 169 0.63 -33.71 -63.65
N LYS A 170 1.24 -34.92 -63.53
CA LYS A 170 2.55 -35.42 -64.05
C LYS A 170 3.88 -35.10 -63.31
N THR A 171 4.34 -36.10 -62.53
CA THR A 171 5.70 -36.74 -62.55
C THR A 171 6.98 -35.89 -62.27
N ALA A 172 8.08 -36.41 -61.67
CA ALA A 172 8.54 -37.79 -61.41
C ALA A 172 9.57 -37.91 -60.23
N LYS A 173 9.88 -39.17 -59.80
CA LYS A 173 11.20 -39.84 -59.55
C LYS A 173 12.43 -39.00 -59.05
N PHE A 174 13.37 -39.46 -58.20
CA PHE A 174 13.75 -40.70 -57.46
C PHE A 174 14.73 -40.29 -56.31
N GLY A 175 15.38 -41.10 -55.44
CA GLY A 175 15.50 -42.56 -55.19
C GLY A 175 15.36 -42.88 -53.67
N GLY A 176 16.09 -43.77 -52.97
CA GLY A 176 17.17 -44.74 -53.28
C GLY A 176 18.61 -44.20 -53.08
N THR A 177 19.56 -44.81 -52.34
CA THR A 177 19.69 -46.00 -51.43
C THR A 177 21.01 -45.83 -50.63
N ASN A 178 21.15 -46.06 -49.30
CA ASN A 178 21.16 -47.29 -48.46
C ASN A 178 22.55 -48.03 -48.36
N ILE A 179 22.82 -48.73 -47.22
CA ILE A 179 23.78 -49.87 -46.96
C ILE A 179 25.23 -49.66 -46.34
N TYR A 180 25.42 -50.17 -45.08
CA TYR A 180 26.56 -50.95 -44.46
C TYR A 180 27.95 -50.29 -44.13
N VAL A 181 28.84 -50.76 -43.19
CA VAL A 181 28.76 -51.57 -41.93
C VAL A 181 30.10 -51.52 -41.10
N ASP A 182 30.11 -52.01 -39.84
CA ASP A 182 31.26 -52.35 -38.93
C ASP A 182 32.14 -51.21 -38.32
N GLY A 183 32.86 -51.40 -37.18
CA GLY A 183 32.86 -52.55 -36.26
C GLY A 183 33.86 -52.56 -35.06
N SER A 184 33.33 -52.79 -33.83
CA SER A 184 33.94 -53.53 -32.69
C SER A 184 34.92 -52.87 -31.65
N ARG A 185 34.82 -53.41 -30.40
CA ARG A 185 35.82 -53.50 -29.27
C ARG A 185 36.19 -52.21 -28.47
N GLN A 186 36.44 -52.24 -27.15
CA GLN A 186 36.38 -53.33 -26.14
C GLN A 186 36.05 -52.84 -24.69
N SER A 187 35.96 -53.79 -23.75
CA SER A 187 35.57 -53.69 -22.32
C SER A 187 36.69 -53.14 -21.38
N SER A 188 36.58 -52.98 -20.05
CA SER A 188 35.86 -53.79 -19.03
C SER A 188 35.79 -53.17 -17.61
N LYS A 189 34.76 -53.58 -16.82
CA LYS A 189 34.77 -53.97 -15.36
C LYS A 189 35.28 -52.93 -14.30
N GLU A 190 35.01 -53.06 -12.98
CA GLU A 190 34.35 -54.06 -12.10
C GLU A 190 33.61 -53.30 -10.94
N LYS A 191 32.44 -53.73 -10.42
CA LYS A 191 32.17 -54.34 -9.07
C LYS A 191 32.87 -53.70 -7.84
N GLU A 192 32.37 -53.63 -6.59
CA GLU A 192 31.10 -53.91 -5.83
C GLU A 192 31.31 -53.34 -4.36
N TYR A 193 30.49 -53.47 -3.29
CA TYR A 193 29.32 -54.31 -2.96
C TYR A 193 28.26 -53.63 -2.02
N THR A 194 28.03 -54.13 -0.78
CA THR A 194 26.82 -53.96 0.07
C THR A 194 27.05 -53.61 1.57
N GLY A 195 26.06 -52.95 2.21
CA GLY A 195 25.62 -53.22 3.62
C GLY A 195 26.36 -52.52 4.79
N ASN A 196 25.89 -52.57 6.06
CA ASN A 196 24.57 -52.99 6.57
C ASN A 196 24.31 -52.51 8.06
N VAL A 197 23.04 -52.25 8.42
CA VAL A 197 22.39 -52.31 9.79
C VAL A 197 23.04 -51.70 11.07
N GLY A 198 22.25 -50.87 11.79
CA GLY A 198 22.25 -50.74 13.28
C GLY A 198 23.16 -49.65 13.92
N LEU A 199 23.02 -49.28 15.21
CA LEU A 199 21.93 -49.46 16.19
C LEU A 199 22.04 -48.41 17.34
N TYR A 200 21.12 -48.45 18.32
CA TYR A 200 20.85 -47.44 19.38
C TYR A 200 21.96 -47.17 20.44
N ARG A 201 22.05 -45.89 20.90
CA ARG A 201 22.40 -45.42 22.29
C ARG A 201 23.87 -45.60 22.79
N PRO A 202 24.30 -45.01 23.95
CA PRO A 202 24.06 -43.62 24.43
C PRO A 202 25.23 -42.96 25.23
N ARG A 203 25.16 -41.61 25.40
CA ARG A 203 25.58 -40.82 26.60
C ARG A 203 27.08 -40.72 27.02
N VAL A 204 27.29 -39.74 27.92
CA VAL A 204 28.48 -39.42 28.75
C VAL A 204 29.62 -38.63 28.08
N SER A 205 30.20 -37.73 28.88
CA SER A 205 31.30 -36.81 28.59
C SER A 205 32.53 -37.16 29.42
N HIS A 206 33.74 -36.86 28.94
CA HIS A 206 34.86 -36.20 29.64
C HIS A 206 35.81 -35.67 28.54
N ASN A 207 36.43 -34.47 28.53
CA ASN A 207 37.10 -33.60 29.51
C ASN A 207 38.64 -33.68 29.35
N GLN A 208 39.34 -32.54 29.44
CA GLN A 208 40.82 -32.39 29.63
C GLN A 208 41.76 -32.81 28.47
N THR A 209 43.02 -32.32 28.33
CA THR A 209 43.65 -30.95 28.48
C THR A 209 45.11 -31.03 27.99
N SER A 210 45.65 -29.99 27.33
CA SER A 210 47.10 -29.68 27.24
C SER A 210 47.36 -28.33 26.51
N VAL A 211 48.46 -27.58 26.69
CA VAL A 211 49.46 -27.47 27.78
C VAL A 211 50.10 -26.05 27.76
N ASP A 212 50.50 -25.56 28.93
CA ASP A 212 51.40 -24.46 29.34
C ASP A 212 52.14 -23.54 28.34
N GLN A 213 52.35 -22.26 28.75
CA GLN A 213 53.68 -21.78 29.19
C GLN A 213 53.67 -20.41 29.94
N VAL A 214 54.36 -20.37 31.10
CA VAL A 214 55.24 -19.31 31.70
C VAL A 214 54.89 -17.81 31.59
N GLY A 215 55.00 -16.94 32.63
CA GLY A 215 55.34 -17.12 34.06
C GLY A 215 56.03 -15.88 34.71
N SER A 216 56.12 -15.83 36.07
CA SER A 216 56.89 -14.86 36.92
C SER A 216 56.36 -13.39 36.98
N ASN A 217 56.61 -12.47 37.95
CA ASN A 217 57.22 -12.43 39.32
C ASN A 217 56.99 -11.00 39.95
N ILE A 218 57.17 -10.63 41.25
CA ILE A 218 57.04 -11.28 42.58
C ILE A 218 57.12 -10.21 43.75
N TYR A 219 56.36 -10.35 44.87
CA TYR A 219 56.51 -9.68 46.20
C TYR A 219 56.49 -8.10 46.26
N SER A 220 56.82 -7.44 47.40
CA SER A 220 55.97 -7.04 48.56
C SER A 220 56.70 -5.89 49.36
N ARG A 221 56.36 -5.33 50.55
CA ARG A 221 55.38 -5.53 51.66
C ARG A 221 55.34 -4.26 52.59
N THR A 222 54.33 -4.10 53.46
CA THR A 222 54.25 -3.17 54.66
C THR A 222 54.36 -1.65 54.39
N ASN A 223 53.93 -0.65 55.19
CA ASN A 223 52.98 -0.38 56.31
C ASN A 223 52.85 1.19 56.38
N ASN A 224 51.99 1.94 57.09
CA ASN A 224 50.86 1.78 58.04
C ASN A 224 49.92 3.03 57.83
N GLY A 225 48.88 3.37 58.61
CA GLY A 225 48.21 2.78 59.79
C GLY A 225 46.99 3.63 60.24
N ASP A 226 46.34 3.19 61.32
CA ASP A 226 45.34 3.87 62.18
C ASP A 226 43.89 4.20 61.70
N ASN A 227 42.92 3.64 62.46
CA ASN A 227 41.59 4.16 62.81
C ASN A 227 40.51 4.39 61.72
N LEU A 228 39.19 4.29 61.99
CA LEU A 228 38.43 3.48 62.97
C LEU A 228 36.94 3.51 62.54
N MET A 229 36.36 2.36 62.16
CA MET A 229 34.97 1.92 62.48
C MET A 229 33.74 2.70 61.93
N LEU A 230 32.54 2.12 61.67
CA LEU A 230 31.89 0.78 61.60
C LEU A 230 30.58 1.01 60.78
N LEU A 231 29.80 0.07 60.21
CA LEU A 231 29.88 -1.34 59.79
C LEU A 231 28.58 -1.60 58.96
N ASP A 232 28.61 -1.67 57.63
CA ASP A 232 28.72 -2.87 56.76
C ASP A 232 27.39 -3.57 56.35
N ARG A 233 27.44 -4.15 55.14
CA ARG A 233 26.68 -5.27 54.54
C ARG A 233 25.15 -5.52 54.70
N GLN A 234 24.51 -5.49 53.52
CA GLN A 234 23.88 -6.63 52.80
C GLN A 234 22.75 -7.48 53.45
N LEU A 235 21.61 -7.49 52.75
CA LEU A 235 20.86 -8.67 52.27
C LEU A 235 20.74 -9.92 53.20
N ARG A 236 19.50 -10.23 53.63
CA ARG A 236 18.79 -11.49 53.25
C ARG A 236 17.35 -11.62 53.78
N LEU A 237 16.49 -12.15 52.90
CA LEU A 237 15.41 -13.14 53.14
C LEU A 237 14.28 -12.93 54.18
N LYS A 238 13.05 -13.12 53.66
CA LYS A 238 11.88 -13.82 54.25
C LYS A 238 10.99 -13.15 55.31
N ASN A 239 9.74 -12.96 54.87
CA ASN A 239 8.48 -13.32 55.54
C ASN A 239 7.88 -12.42 56.65
N ALA A 240 6.54 -12.52 56.73
CA ALA A 240 5.62 -12.18 57.83
C ALA A 240 5.22 -10.69 58.06
N GLN A 241 3.91 -10.48 57.83
CA GLN A 241 2.98 -9.53 58.48
C GLN A 241 2.91 -9.72 60.03
N PRO A 242 2.09 -8.98 60.83
CA PRO A 242 1.05 -7.96 60.48
C PRO A 242 0.98 -6.65 61.33
N ASN A 243 0.11 -5.74 60.87
CA ASN A 243 -0.83 -4.83 61.57
C ASN A 243 -0.45 -3.92 62.77
N GLY A 244 -0.98 -2.68 62.70
CA GLY A 244 -1.49 -1.87 63.83
C GLY A 244 -0.70 -0.59 64.19
N SER A 245 -1.26 0.48 64.77
CA SER A 245 -2.65 1.02 64.76
C SER A 245 -2.82 2.29 65.64
N ILE A 246 -3.35 3.38 65.06
CA ILE A 246 -4.31 4.37 65.67
C ILE A 246 -3.76 5.43 66.68
N LEU A 247 -4.56 6.50 66.89
CA LEU A 247 -4.47 7.69 67.78
C LEU A 247 -3.70 8.91 67.18
N GLU A 248 -4.26 10.13 66.99
CA GLU A 248 -5.04 11.10 67.83
C GLU A 248 -4.12 12.16 68.51
N ASP A 249 -4.46 13.45 68.71
CA ASP A 249 -5.70 14.26 68.59
C ASP A 249 -5.39 15.79 68.35
N GLU A 250 -6.42 16.67 68.43
CA GLU A 250 -6.46 18.10 68.89
C GLU A 250 -6.65 19.28 67.89
N ARG A 251 -7.94 19.63 67.69
CA ARG A 251 -8.65 20.95 67.85
C ARG A 251 -7.97 22.33 67.66
N ASP A 252 -8.70 23.29 67.05
CA ASP A 252 -9.21 24.52 67.75
C ASP A 252 -10.39 25.26 67.03
N GLN A 253 -10.83 26.46 67.48
CA GLN A 253 -12.24 26.95 67.41
C GLN A 253 -12.62 28.29 66.69
N ILE A 254 -13.80 28.27 66.02
CA ILE A 254 -15.03 29.13 66.09
C ILE A 254 -15.01 30.68 65.92
N SER A 255 -15.86 31.18 64.98
CA SER A 255 -16.83 32.33 65.10
C SER A 255 -17.76 32.29 63.85
N THR A 256 -19.10 32.24 63.88
CA THR A 256 -20.18 33.17 64.35
C THR A 256 -20.36 34.46 63.53
N VAL A 257 -21.59 34.96 63.27
CA VAL A 257 -22.94 34.47 63.71
C VAL A 257 -23.58 33.50 62.68
N GLU A 258 -24.73 33.65 61.98
CA GLU A 258 -25.81 34.66 61.87
C GLU A 258 -27.09 33.98 61.26
N GLU A 259 -28.30 34.55 61.38
CA GLU A 259 -29.59 33.85 61.09
C GLU A 259 -30.60 34.68 60.26
N ASP A 260 -31.44 34.01 59.44
CA ASP A 260 -32.88 34.31 59.35
C ASP A 260 -33.70 33.18 58.65
N SER A 261 -35.03 33.24 58.73
CA SER A 261 -35.83 32.22 59.41
C SER A 261 -37.19 31.89 58.74
N ALA A 262 -37.78 30.72 59.12
CA ALA A 262 -39.23 30.39 59.09
C ALA A 262 -40.02 30.41 57.73
N SER A 263 -41.15 29.72 57.53
CA SER A 263 -41.87 28.67 58.29
C SER A 263 -42.77 27.82 57.34
N HIS A 264 -43.45 26.80 57.88
CA HIS A 264 -44.42 25.93 57.18
C HIS A 264 -45.66 26.67 56.63
N GLU A 265 -46.34 26.03 55.67
CA GLU A 265 -47.75 25.61 55.85
C GLU A 265 -48.15 24.46 54.88
N ILE A 266 -49.34 23.88 55.07
CA ILE A 266 -49.84 22.67 54.37
C ILE A 266 -51.32 22.86 54.03
N GLU A 267 -51.72 22.65 52.77
CA GLU A 267 -53.03 22.06 52.44
C GLU A 267 -53.10 21.52 50.99
N ASN A 268 -54.17 20.77 50.67
CA ASN A 268 -54.36 20.12 49.37
C ASN A 268 -55.39 20.90 48.53
N ASP A 269 -55.26 20.89 47.19
CA ASP A 269 -56.36 20.42 46.32
C ASP A 269 -55.91 20.06 44.88
N THR A 270 -56.90 19.75 44.05
CA THR A 270 -56.96 18.90 42.86
C THR A 270 -56.46 19.48 41.52
N ALA A 271 -55.93 18.54 40.72
CA ALA A 271 -56.11 18.38 39.26
C ALA A 271 -55.52 19.36 38.21
N ASP A 272 -55.04 18.74 37.13
CA ASP A 272 -54.82 19.23 35.75
C ASP A 272 -54.15 20.61 35.50
N LYS A 273 -52.82 20.55 35.28
CA LYS A 273 -52.19 20.93 34.00
C LYS A 273 -50.75 20.39 33.88
N LYS A 274 -50.37 19.94 32.67
CA LYS A 274 -48.96 19.71 32.29
C LYS A 274 -48.34 21.00 31.77
N PRO A 275 -47.13 21.35 32.24
CA PRO A 275 -46.10 21.93 31.39
C PRO A 275 -44.85 21.02 31.29
N ALA A 276 -43.91 21.38 30.42
CA ALA A 276 -42.73 20.57 30.11
C ALA A 276 -41.69 20.56 31.24
N VAL A 277 -41.10 19.39 31.50
CA VAL A 277 -39.91 19.26 32.37
C VAL A 277 -38.65 19.48 31.54
N ASN A 278 -37.93 20.57 31.82
CA ASN A 278 -36.56 20.77 31.31
C ASN A 278 -35.60 19.80 32.01
N ILE A 279 -35.26 18.68 31.38
CA ILE A 279 -34.28 17.73 31.91
C ILE A 279 -32.86 18.22 31.57
N THR A 280 -32.34 19.14 32.40
CA THR A 280 -30.94 19.54 32.40
C THR A 280 -30.05 18.43 32.97
N HIS A 281 -29.72 17.43 32.15
CA HIS A 281 -28.80 16.36 32.52
C HIS A 281 -27.37 16.87 32.75
N SER A 282 -27.06 17.26 33.99
CA SER A 282 -25.71 17.61 34.45
C SER A 282 -24.79 16.38 34.47
N LYS A 283 -24.19 16.06 33.32
CA LYS A 283 -23.15 15.02 33.21
C LYS A 283 -21.96 15.36 34.12
N LYS A 284 -21.51 14.41 34.94
CA LYS A 284 -20.22 14.50 35.64
C LYS A 284 -19.07 14.37 34.62
N THR A 285 -18.64 15.50 34.06
CA THR A 285 -17.42 15.59 33.24
C THR A 285 -16.18 15.36 34.10
N THR A 286 -15.16 14.70 33.55
CA THR A 286 -13.87 14.52 34.22
C THR A 286 -13.13 15.86 34.35
N PRO A 287 -12.22 16.02 35.34
CA PRO A 287 -11.46 17.26 35.50
C PRO A 287 -10.70 17.67 34.23
N GLU A 288 -10.07 16.69 33.58
CA GLU A 288 -9.34 16.85 32.30
C GLU A 288 -10.27 17.40 31.19
N ALA A 289 -11.50 16.88 31.08
CA ALA A 289 -12.47 17.36 30.09
C ALA A 289 -12.94 18.79 30.39
N LYS A 290 -13.13 19.17 31.68
CA LYS A 290 -13.45 20.56 32.04
C LYS A 290 -12.34 21.53 31.61
N GLN A 291 -11.09 21.20 31.92
CA GLN A 291 -9.94 22.03 31.55
C GLN A 291 -9.78 22.18 30.02
N ILE A 292 -10.06 21.12 29.26
CA ILE A 292 -10.09 21.17 27.79
C ILE A 292 -11.23 22.08 27.30
N HIS A 293 -12.43 21.99 27.88
CA HIS A 293 -13.57 22.83 27.49
C HIS A 293 -13.34 24.32 27.83
N GLU A 294 -12.73 24.63 28.97
CA GLU A 294 -12.35 25.99 29.36
C GLU A 294 -11.28 26.57 28.43
N SER A 295 -10.24 25.78 28.09
CA SER A 295 -9.20 26.16 27.14
C SER A 295 -9.75 26.38 25.72
N LEU A 296 -10.66 25.51 25.24
CA LEU A 296 -11.39 25.72 23.98
C LEU A 296 -12.29 26.96 24.04
N GLY A 297 -12.88 27.29 25.19
CA GLY A 297 -13.61 28.54 25.40
C GLY A 297 -12.78 29.79 25.11
N ARG A 298 -11.46 29.76 25.39
CA ARG A 298 -10.52 30.85 25.05
C ARG A 298 -10.17 30.94 23.57
N VAL A 299 -10.49 29.93 22.76
CA VAL A 299 -10.36 30.01 21.29
C VAL A 299 -11.52 30.81 20.70
N TYR A 300 -12.76 30.58 21.16
CA TYR A 300 -13.97 31.22 20.64
C TYR A 300 -13.91 32.76 20.65
N THR A 301 -13.27 33.37 21.64
CA THR A 301 -13.13 34.83 21.73
C THR A 301 -12.27 35.42 20.61
N LYS A 302 -11.33 34.66 20.04
CA LYS A 302 -10.46 35.05 18.91
C LYS A 302 -11.12 34.87 17.54
N VAL A 303 -12.32 34.28 17.47
CA VAL A 303 -13.01 33.89 16.24
C VAL A 303 -14.14 34.85 15.90
N LEU A 304 -14.19 35.30 14.64
CA LEU A 304 -15.34 35.96 14.05
C LEU A 304 -16.22 34.90 13.35
N VAL A 305 -17.50 34.87 13.69
CA VAL A 305 -18.48 33.99 13.04
C VAL A 305 -19.07 34.72 11.84
N ILE A 306 -19.12 34.04 10.69
CA ILE A 306 -19.68 34.55 9.43
C ILE A 306 -20.83 33.64 9.02
N ASP A 307 -22.04 34.13 9.22
CA ASP A 307 -23.32 33.45 8.99
C ASP A 307 -24.25 34.27 8.05
N SER A 308 -23.69 35.24 7.32
CA SER A 308 -24.42 36.07 6.36
C SER A 308 -23.58 36.46 5.13
N ILE A 309 -24.24 36.69 4.00
CA ILE A 309 -23.63 37.16 2.76
C ILE A 309 -23.02 38.57 2.88
N SER A 310 -23.52 39.44 3.78
CA SER A 310 -22.93 40.78 3.99
C SER A 310 -21.58 40.69 4.69
N SER A 311 -21.54 40.02 5.85
CA SER A 311 -20.30 39.84 6.62
C SER A 311 -19.26 39.00 5.86
N ALA A 312 -19.69 38.07 4.99
CA ALA A 312 -18.80 37.39 4.06
C ALA A 312 -18.14 38.38 3.06
N LYS A 313 -18.90 39.27 2.42
CA LYS A 313 -18.36 40.26 1.47
C LYS A 313 -17.36 41.22 2.11
N GLU A 314 -17.66 41.69 3.32
CA GLU A 314 -16.78 42.54 4.12
C GLU A 314 -15.45 41.83 4.40
N VAL A 315 -15.50 40.62 4.96
CA VAL A 315 -14.31 39.82 5.29
C VAL A 315 -13.51 39.39 4.05
N VAL A 316 -14.18 39.05 2.94
CA VAL A 316 -13.49 38.72 1.68
C VAL A 316 -12.78 39.94 1.10
N SER A 317 -13.34 41.14 1.25
CA SER A 317 -12.62 42.39 0.91
C SER A 317 -11.35 42.56 1.74
N MET A 318 -11.41 42.34 3.07
CA MET A 318 -10.23 42.41 3.94
C MET A 318 -9.18 41.35 3.55
N LEU A 319 -9.60 40.10 3.30
CA LEU A 319 -8.72 39.01 2.89
C LEU A 319 -8.04 39.26 1.53
N THR A 320 -8.75 39.84 0.57
CA THR A 320 -8.26 40.02 -0.81
C THR A 320 -7.48 41.29 -1.04
N ASN A 321 -7.70 42.33 -0.22
CA ASN A 321 -7.05 43.64 -0.31
C ASN A 321 -6.07 43.89 0.84
N GLU A 322 -6.58 44.03 2.06
CA GLU A 322 -5.78 44.45 3.23
C GLU A 322 -4.77 43.38 3.67
N TYR A 323 -5.24 42.15 3.88
CA TYR A 323 -4.45 41.04 4.41
C TYR A 323 -3.82 40.14 3.35
N ARG A 324 -3.95 40.52 2.07
CA ARG A 324 -3.47 39.81 0.87
C ARG A 324 -2.01 39.35 0.94
N TYR A 325 -1.17 40.08 1.68
CA TYR A 325 0.27 39.81 1.80
C TYR A 325 0.63 38.70 2.81
N LEU A 326 -0.29 38.37 3.73
CA LEU A 326 -0.13 37.40 4.81
C LEU A 326 -0.11 35.95 4.27
N ILE A 327 -0.12 35.00 5.20
CA ILE A 327 -0.24 33.57 4.94
C ILE A 327 -1.45 33.09 5.74
N HIS A 328 -2.45 32.57 5.04
CA HIS A 328 -3.73 32.18 5.61
C HIS A 328 -3.76 30.66 5.77
N ALA A 329 -3.81 30.16 7.00
CA ALA A 329 -4.13 28.76 7.22
C ALA A 329 -5.63 28.54 7.04
N CYS A 330 -6.00 27.49 6.32
CA CYS A 330 -7.38 27.18 5.95
C CYS A 330 -7.68 25.71 6.31
N ASP A 331 -8.93 25.41 6.63
CA ASP A 331 -9.41 24.11 7.10
C ASP A 331 -10.92 23.95 6.85
N THR A 332 -11.38 22.77 6.41
CA THR A 332 -12.80 22.48 6.10
C THR A 332 -13.39 21.34 6.93
N GLU A 333 -14.58 21.55 7.47
CA GLU A 333 -15.38 20.53 8.16
C GLU A 333 -16.46 20.01 7.22
N VAL A 334 -16.57 18.69 7.09
CA VAL A 334 -17.33 18.02 6.02
C VAL A 334 -18.25 16.94 6.57
N ALA A 335 -19.51 16.98 6.16
CA ALA A 335 -20.54 16.00 6.46
C ALA A 335 -20.78 15.03 5.27
N LYS A 336 -21.58 13.98 5.51
CA LYS A 336 -22.07 13.04 4.49
C LYS A 336 -20.96 12.39 3.62
N ILE A 337 -19.86 12.00 4.26
CA ILE A 337 -18.78 11.21 3.62
C ILE A 337 -18.14 10.26 4.64
N ASP A 338 -17.99 8.97 4.32
CA ASP A 338 -17.06 8.10 5.04
C ASP A 338 -15.66 8.19 4.41
N VAL A 339 -14.83 9.06 4.97
CA VAL A 339 -13.46 9.37 4.52
C VAL A 339 -12.54 8.12 4.47
N LYS A 340 -12.95 6.97 5.00
CA LYS A 340 -12.18 5.71 4.89
C LYS A 340 -12.45 4.90 3.63
N GLU A 341 -13.67 4.97 3.12
CA GLU A 341 -14.12 4.18 1.97
C GLU A 341 -14.34 5.07 0.74
N GLU A 342 -14.94 6.24 0.92
CA GLU A 342 -15.37 7.15 -0.14
C GLU A 342 -14.25 8.13 -0.56
N THR A 343 -14.24 8.55 -1.82
CA THR A 343 -13.32 9.57 -2.35
C THR A 343 -13.90 10.98 -2.19
N PRO A 344 -13.12 12.01 -1.81
CA PRO A 344 -13.67 13.37 -1.65
C PRO A 344 -14.01 14.04 -2.98
N VAL A 345 -13.57 13.50 -4.12
CA VAL A 345 -14.00 13.96 -5.45
C VAL A 345 -15.50 13.63 -5.61
N ASP A 346 -16.31 14.65 -5.90
CA ASP A 346 -17.77 14.60 -6.04
C ASP A 346 -18.59 14.20 -4.79
N HIS A 347 -17.97 13.86 -3.65
CA HIS A 347 -18.63 13.44 -2.40
C HIS A 347 -18.33 14.37 -1.21
N GLY A 348 -19.20 14.32 -0.20
CA GLY A 348 -19.12 15.16 1.00
C GLY A 348 -19.71 16.57 0.81
N GLU A 349 -20.23 17.13 1.89
CA GLU A 349 -20.78 18.49 1.93
C GLU A 349 -20.07 19.32 3.01
N ILE A 350 -19.51 20.47 2.65
CA ILE A 350 -18.89 21.41 3.60
C ILE A 350 -19.99 22.01 4.49
N ILE A 351 -19.83 21.88 5.81
CA ILE A 351 -20.75 22.45 6.80
C ILE A 351 -20.20 23.73 7.44
N CYS A 352 -18.88 23.85 7.55
CA CYS A 352 -18.20 25.09 7.87
C CYS A 352 -16.73 25.02 7.42
N PHE A 353 -16.06 26.17 7.39
CA PHE A 353 -14.62 26.24 7.22
C PHE A 353 -14.04 27.34 8.11
N SER A 354 -12.77 27.22 8.46
CA SER A 354 -12.05 28.24 9.23
C SER A 354 -10.85 28.78 8.47
N ILE A 355 -10.57 30.07 8.64
CA ILE A 355 -9.39 30.74 8.07
C ILE A 355 -8.71 31.54 9.18
N TYR A 356 -7.42 31.27 9.41
CA TYR A 356 -6.59 32.01 10.36
C TYR A 356 -5.44 32.71 9.64
N SER A 357 -5.35 34.03 9.81
CA SER A 357 -4.41 34.88 9.06
C SER A 357 -3.17 35.30 9.87
N GLY A 358 -3.03 34.81 11.10
CA GLY A 358 -1.98 35.24 12.03
C GLY A 358 -2.40 36.43 12.92
N PRO A 359 -1.59 36.77 13.94
CA PRO A 359 -1.93 37.79 14.93
C PRO A 359 -1.98 39.22 14.34
N ASP A 360 -1.40 39.43 13.16
CA ASP A 360 -1.31 40.71 12.47
C ASP A 360 -2.63 41.11 11.75
N ALA A 361 -3.61 40.19 11.67
CA ALA A 361 -4.92 40.41 11.07
C ALA A 361 -6.01 40.69 12.13
N ASN A 362 -6.94 41.59 11.82
CA ASN A 362 -8.03 42.02 12.70
C ASN A 362 -9.33 42.20 11.90
N PHE A 363 -10.13 41.15 11.78
CA PHE A 363 -11.44 41.16 11.13
C PHE A 363 -12.54 41.87 11.96
N GLY A 364 -12.16 42.60 13.02
CA GLY A 364 -13.07 43.26 13.96
C GLY A 364 -12.82 42.79 15.40
N HIS A 365 -12.86 43.73 16.34
CA HIS A 365 -12.70 43.49 17.79
C HIS A 365 -11.45 42.69 18.20
N GLY A 366 -10.36 42.74 17.41
CA GLY A 366 -9.10 42.02 17.69
C GLY A 366 -9.10 40.56 17.22
N LYS A 367 -10.06 40.15 16.39
CA LYS A 367 -10.22 38.76 15.95
C LYS A 367 -9.38 38.47 14.70
N SER A 368 -8.50 37.48 14.81
CA SER A 368 -7.53 37.08 13.76
C SER A 368 -7.91 35.77 13.04
N CYS A 369 -8.95 35.09 13.52
CA CYS A 369 -9.54 33.90 12.90
C CYS A 369 -10.99 34.19 12.50
N ILE A 370 -11.41 33.67 11.35
CA ILE A 370 -12.81 33.63 10.92
C ILE A 370 -13.28 32.18 10.85
N TRP A 371 -14.55 31.94 11.14
CA TRP A 371 -15.23 30.66 10.98
C TRP A 371 -16.57 30.91 10.27
N VAL A 372 -16.84 30.16 9.20
CA VAL A 372 -17.90 30.45 8.24
C VAL A 372 -18.95 29.35 8.26
N ASP A 373 -20.20 29.70 8.57
CA ASP A 373 -21.31 28.76 8.72
C ASP A 373 -21.97 28.45 7.36
N VAL A 374 -21.42 27.48 6.64
CA VAL A 374 -22.02 27.04 5.36
C VAL A 374 -23.35 26.31 5.62
N LEU A 375 -23.47 25.54 6.70
CA LEU A 375 -24.61 24.71 7.02
C LEU A 375 -25.92 25.50 7.22
N ASP A 376 -25.86 26.56 8.03
CA ASP A 376 -27.05 27.35 8.42
C ASP A 376 -26.97 28.83 7.96
N GLY A 377 -25.79 29.36 7.61
CA GLY A 377 -25.56 30.76 7.23
C GLY A 377 -25.75 31.11 5.74
N GLY A 378 -26.32 30.21 4.93
CA GLY A 378 -26.65 30.48 3.52
C GLY A 378 -26.09 29.49 2.49
N GLY A 379 -25.48 28.38 2.92
CA GLY A 379 -25.13 27.26 2.02
C GLY A 379 -24.12 27.64 0.94
N LYS A 380 -24.33 27.05 -0.24
CA LYS A 380 -23.49 27.29 -1.44
C LYS A 380 -23.37 28.77 -1.80
N ASN A 381 -24.38 29.60 -1.52
CA ASN A 381 -24.34 31.03 -1.82
C ASN A 381 -23.34 31.76 -0.93
N LEU A 382 -23.28 31.43 0.38
CA LEU A 382 -22.29 31.99 1.30
C LEU A 382 -20.87 31.59 0.90
N LEU A 383 -20.66 30.31 0.57
CA LEU A 383 -19.36 29.80 0.13
C LEU A 383 -18.89 30.43 -1.19
N ALA A 384 -19.81 30.71 -2.12
CA ALA A 384 -19.48 31.33 -3.41
C ALA A 384 -18.90 32.75 -3.28
N GLU A 385 -19.29 33.51 -2.25
CA GLU A 385 -18.72 34.84 -1.99
C GLU A 385 -17.21 34.80 -1.67
N PHE A 386 -16.67 33.65 -1.25
CA PHE A 386 -15.24 33.44 -1.00
C PHE A 386 -14.43 33.08 -2.26
N ALA A 387 -15.05 32.98 -3.44
CA ALA A 387 -14.33 32.74 -4.70
C ALA A 387 -13.15 33.71 -4.94
N PRO A 388 -13.27 35.05 -4.72
CA PRO A 388 -12.16 35.98 -4.90
C PRO A 388 -10.97 35.73 -3.96
N PHE A 389 -11.20 35.09 -2.81
CA PHE A 389 -10.11 34.62 -1.94
C PHE A 389 -9.53 33.30 -2.43
N PHE A 390 -10.36 32.27 -2.62
CA PHE A 390 -9.89 30.92 -2.92
C PHE A 390 -9.22 30.80 -4.30
N GLU A 391 -9.77 31.44 -5.34
CA GLU A 391 -9.28 31.32 -6.72
C GLU A 391 -8.06 32.23 -7.03
N ASP A 392 -7.67 33.13 -6.12
CA ASP A 392 -6.52 34.01 -6.31
C ASP A 392 -5.19 33.26 -6.11
N PRO A 393 -4.31 33.16 -7.14
CA PRO A 393 -3.06 32.41 -7.04
C PRO A 393 -1.95 33.12 -6.26
N SER A 394 -2.11 34.41 -5.92
CA SER A 394 -1.10 35.21 -5.20
C SER A 394 -1.35 35.28 -3.69
N ILE A 395 -2.60 35.09 -3.25
CA ILE A 395 -2.95 34.92 -1.84
C ILE A 395 -2.49 33.53 -1.39
N LYS A 396 -1.65 33.49 -0.35
CA LYS A 396 -0.95 32.26 0.11
C LYS A 396 -1.82 31.48 1.10
N LYS A 397 -2.25 30.27 0.73
CA LYS A 397 -3.00 29.37 1.63
C LYS A 397 -2.15 28.19 2.10
N VAL A 398 -2.27 27.86 3.39
CA VAL A 398 -1.56 26.76 4.05
C VAL A 398 -2.57 25.80 4.68
N TRP A 399 -2.28 24.51 4.59
CA TRP A 399 -3.22 23.45 4.89
C TRP A 399 -2.57 22.31 5.69
N HIS A 400 -3.40 21.37 6.12
CA HIS A 400 -2.97 20.10 6.67
C HIS A 400 -3.72 18.97 5.96
N ASN A 401 -3.09 18.31 4.98
CA ASN A 401 -3.73 17.40 4.02
C ASN A 401 -4.59 18.10 2.94
N TYR A 402 -3.98 19.07 2.25
CA TYR A 402 -4.55 19.93 1.19
C TYR A 402 -5.43 19.21 0.15
N SER A 403 -5.08 17.96 -0.21
CA SER A 403 -5.85 17.11 -1.10
C SER A 403 -7.34 17.08 -0.72
N PHE A 404 -7.66 16.86 0.55
CA PHE A 404 -9.04 16.70 0.98
C PHE A 404 -9.83 18.00 0.84
N ASP A 405 -9.31 19.11 1.38
CA ASP A 405 -9.93 20.44 1.29
C ASP A 405 -10.11 20.89 -0.17
N ASN A 406 -9.11 20.65 -1.03
CA ASN A 406 -9.18 21.01 -2.46
C ASN A 406 -10.37 20.33 -3.14
N HIS A 407 -10.51 19.01 -2.99
CA HIS A 407 -11.59 18.25 -3.63
C HIS A 407 -12.97 18.66 -3.12
N VAL A 408 -13.14 18.81 -1.80
CA VAL A 408 -14.46 19.20 -1.24
C VAL A 408 -14.84 20.65 -1.56
N ILE A 409 -13.87 21.55 -1.77
CA ILE A 409 -14.12 22.93 -2.25
C ILE A 409 -14.46 22.92 -3.76
N GLU A 410 -13.73 22.15 -4.58
CA GLU A 410 -14.01 22.03 -6.02
C GLU A 410 -15.38 21.40 -6.32
N ASN A 411 -15.92 20.56 -5.42
CA ASN A 411 -17.30 20.04 -5.52
C ASN A 411 -18.37 21.14 -5.59
N TYR A 412 -18.09 22.35 -5.07
CA TYR A 412 -18.99 23.51 -5.17
C TYR A 412 -18.74 24.34 -6.43
N GLY A 413 -17.66 24.08 -7.18
CA GLY A 413 -17.28 24.77 -8.42
C GLY A 413 -16.21 25.84 -8.26
N LEU A 414 -15.59 25.97 -7.07
CA LEU A 414 -14.53 26.93 -6.78
C LEU A 414 -13.15 26.30 -7.06
N LYS A 415 -12.38 26.89 -7.97
CA LYS A 415 -11.05 26.37 -8.36
C LYS A 415 -9.98 26.91 -7.43
N LEU A 416 -9.64 26.14 -6.42
CA LEU A 416 -8.68 26.51 -5.39
C LEU A 416 -7.28 26.81 -5.98
N ARG A 417 -6.70 27.97 -5.63
CA ARG A 417 -5.35 28.38 -6.05
C ARG A 417 -4.57 29.01 -4.90
N GLY A 418 -3.28 29.25 -5.12
CA GLY A 418 -2.41 29.87 -4.13
C GLY A 418 -1.95 28.90 -3.05
N PHE A 419 -1.89 27.60 -3.37
CA PHE A 419 -1.31 26.58 -2.51
C PHE A 419 0.14 26.94 -2.17
N TYR A 420 0.38 27.27 -0.90
CA TYR A 420 1.66 27.76 -0.44
C TYR A 420 2.44 26.71 0.36
N ALA A 421 1.73 25.95 1.21
CA ALA A 421 2.30 24.77 1.87
C ALA A 421 1.23 23.80 2.39
N ASP A 422 1.66 22.55 2.57
CA ASP A 422 0.98 21.52 3.35
C ASP A 422 1.89 21.12 4.53
N THR A 423 1.37 21.24 5.75
CA THR A 423 2.11 20.94 6.98
C THR A 423 2.39 19.46 7.20
N MET A 424 1.54 18.55 6.71
CA MET A 424 1.83 17.11 6.70
C MET A 424 3.02 16.82 5.77
N HIS A 425 3.07 17.42 4.58
CA HIS A 425 4.22 17.26 3.68
C HIS A 425 5.52 17.83 4.31
N MET A 426 5.46 19.00 4.93
CA MET A 426 6.62 19.58 5.63
C MET A 426 7.09 18.70 6.82
N ALA A 427 6.16 18.14 7.60
CA ALA A 427 6.50 17.26 8.73
C ALA A 427 7.15 15.95 8.27
N ARG A 428 6.66 15.36 7.17
CA ARG A 428 7.24 14.14 6.57
C ARG A 428 8.64 14.37 5.98
N LEU A 429 8.90 15.56 5.44
CA LEU A 429 10.24 15.95 4.97
C LEU A 429 11.22 16.17 6.13
N TRP A 430 10.73 16.68 7.26
CA TRP A 430 11.53 16.88 8.47
C TRP A 430 11.86 15.56 9.18
N ASN A 431 10.92 14.63 9.31
CA ASN A 431 11.20 13.28 9.78
C ASN A 431 10.21 12.30 9.13
N SER A 432 10.69 11.38 8.30
CA SER A 432 9.87 10.36 7.63
C SER A 432 9.58 9.12 8.48
N SER A 433 10.15 9.03 9.69
CA SER A 433 10.08 7.85 10.57
C SER A 433 9.11 8.00 11.76
N ARG A 434 8.23 9.02 11.80
CA ARG A 434 7.40 9.35 12.98
C ARG A 434 6.26 8.38 13.29
N ARG A 435 6.14 7.22 12.63
CA ARG A 435 5.06 6.24 12.89
C ARG A 435 5.08 5.72 14.34
N THR A 436 6.24 5.73 15.01
CA THR A 436 6.40 5.43 16.45
C THR A 436 6.31 6.65 17.37
N GLU A 437 6.14 7.86 16.81
CA GLU A 437 6.17 9.16 17.48
C GLU A 437 4.82 9.89 17.28
N GLY A 438 3.71 9.15 17.37
CA GLY A 438 2.34 9.65 17.15
C GLY A 438 1.94 9.82 15.67
N GLY A 439 2.89 9.90 14.73
CA GLY A 439 2.63 9.98 13.30
C GLY A 439 2.57 11.42 12.77
N TYR A 440 1.51 11.73 12.01
CA TYR A 440 1.42 12.93 11.19
C TYR A 440 0.06 13.65 11.19
N SER A 441 -0.90 13.23 12.03
CA SER A 441 -2.14 13.99 12.22
C SER A 441 -1.86 15.31 12.95
N LEU A 442 -2.67 16.34 12.72
CA LEU A 442 -2.48 17.66 13.34
C LEU A 442 -2.41 17.59 14.88
N GLU A 443 -3.18 16.68 15.51
CA GLU A 443 -3.08 16.32 16.93
C GLU A 443 -1.67 15.79 17.31
N ALA A 444 -1.14 14.80 16.59
CA ALA A 444 0.19 14.24 16.86
C ALA A 444 1.37 15.13 16.44
N LEU A 445 1.13 16.12 15.57
CA LEU A 445 2.11 17.15 15.21
C LEU A 445 2.14 18.27 16.26
N THR A 446 0.98 18.72 16.74
CA THR A 446 0.90 19.89 17.66
C THR A 446 0.95 19.54 19.15
N GLY A 447 0.62 18.30 19.52
CA GLY A 447 0.87 17.76 20.86
C GLY A 447 2.35 17.40 21.13
N ASP A 448 3.21 17.35 20.10
CA ASP A 448 4.64 17.08 20.27
C ASP A 448 5.44 18.39 20.43
N SER A 449 5.90 18.63 21.67
CA SER A 449 6.74 19.78 22.02
C SER A 449 8.03 19.88 21.18
N SER A 450 8.61 18.77 20.71
CA SER A 450 9.80 18.78 19.84
C SER A 450 9.50 19.24 18.41
N VAL A 451 8.27 19.04 17.94
CA VAL A 451 7.76 19.54 16.65
C VAL A 451 7.37 21.01 16.76
N MET A 452 6.87 21.43 17.91
CA MET A 452 6.34 22.78 18.13
C MET A 452 7.30 23.76 18.81
N SER A 453 8.49 23.33 19.25
CA SER A 453 9.45 24.16 20.01
C SER A 453 9.81 25.51 19.39
N ASP A 454 9.71 25.61 18.06
CA ASP A 454 10.11 26.80 17.29
C ASP A 454 8.87 27.61 16.84
N ALA A 455 7.68 27.27 17.32
CA ALA A 455 6.47 28.05 17.12
C ALA A 455 6.50 29.27 18.06
N THR A 456 6.56 30.47 17.50
CA THR A 456 6.52 31.71 18.29
C THR A 456 5.16 31.85 18.99
N LEU A 457 5.17 31.75 20.32
CA LEU A 457 4.02 32.04 21.18
C LEU A 457 4.06 33.51 21.62
N CYS A 458 2.88 34.13 21.77
CA CYS A 458 2.79 35.40 22.47
C CYS A 458 3.04 35.18 23.99
N PRO A 459 3.63 36.14 24.72
CA PRO A 459 3.79 36.03 26.16
C PRO A 459 2.44 35.74 26.86
N GLY A 460 2.38 34.66 27.63
CA GLY A 460 1.16 34.21 28.30
C GLY A 460 0.18 33.38 27.44
N GLU A 461 0.47 33.10 26.17
CA GLU A 461 -0.36 32.21 25.36
C GLU A 461 0.01 30.73 25.57
N GLU A 462 -0.81 30.00 26.34
CA GLU A 462 -0.69 28.55 26.47
C GLU A 462 -0.91 27.85 25.11
N MET A 463 0.00 26.94 24.75
CA MET A 463 -0.06 26.21 23.48
C MET A 463 -1.01 25.01 23.57
N ILE A 464 -2.29 25.27 23.30
CA ILE A 464 -3.30 24.22 23.11
C ILE A 464 -3.00 23.50 21.80
N GLY A 465 -2.44 22.28 21.87
CA GLY A 465 -2.38 21.38 20.71
C GLY A 465 -3.78 20.91 20.29
N LYS A 466 -3.95 20.49 19.03
CA LYS A 466 -5.23 19.97 18.56
C LYS A 466 -5.61 18.70 19.34
N VAL A 467 -6.84 18.66 19.84
CA VAL A 467 -7.41 17.55 20.62
C VAL A 467 -8.41 16.76 19.76
N SER A 468 -8.43 15.43 19.88
CA SER A 468 -9.32 14.58 19.08
C SER A 468 -10.81 14.88 19.26
N MET A 469 -11.57 14.76 18.17
CA MET A 469 -13.04 14.78 18.12
C MET A 469 -13.67 13.86 19.19
N LYS A 470 -13.05 12.69 19.42
CA LYS A 470 -13.50 11.66 20.36
C LYS A 470 -13.30 12.06 21.83
N THR A 471 -12.31 12.93 22.12
CA THR A 471 -12.02 13.41 23.47
C THR A 471 -13.03 14.46 23.90
N ILE A 472 -13.45 15.34 22.98
CA ILE A 472 -14.37 16.45 23.25
C ILE A 472 -15.84 15.98 23.14
N PHE A 473 -16.22 15.44 21.98
CA PHE A 473 -17.61 15.13 21.64
C PHE A 473 -17.99 13.65 21.84
N GLY A 474 -17.09 12.83 22.39
CA GLY A 474 -17.28 11.39 22.54
C GLY A 474 -18.32 11.02 23.61
N ARG A 475 -19.52 10.60 23.17
CA ARG A 475 -20.60 10.14 24.05
C ARG A 475 -20.57 8.61 24.16
N LYS A 476 -20.61 8.03 25.37
CA LYS A 476 -20.75 6.57 25.53
C LYS A 476 -22.12 6.12 25.00
N LYS A 477 -22.15 5.09 24.16
CA LYS A 477 -23.39 4.53 23.61
C LYS A 477 -24.19 3.85 24.71
N VAL A 478 -25.37 4.39 25.02
CA VAL A 478 -26.31 3.80 25.96
C VAL A 478 -26.78 2.44 25.43
N LYS A 479 -26.85 1.43 26.31
CA LYS A 479 -27.37 0.09 26.00
C LYS A 479 -28.91 0.08 26.04
N LYS A 480 -29.54 -1.03 25.61
CA LYS A 480 -30.99 -1.24 25.72
C LYS A 480 -31.53 -1.21 27.17
N ASP A 481 -30.66 -1.41 28.16
CA ASP A 481 -30.97 -1.39 29.59
C ASP A 481 -30.78 0.01 30.24
N GLY A 482 -30.49 1.05 29.45
CA GLY A 482 -30.24 2.42 29.95
C GLY A 482 -28.84 2.66 30.51
N SER A 483 -28.02 1.62 30.70
CA SER A 483 -26.65 1.77 31.22
C SER A 483 -25.64 2.15 30.15
N GLU A 484 -24.52 2.76 30.56
CA GLU A 484 -23.44 3.13 29.65
C GLU A 484 -22.75 1.90 29.02
N GLY A 485 -22.62 1.89 27.70
CA GLY A 485 -21.82 0.93 26.96
C GLY A 485 -20.34 1.30 26.89
N LYS A 486 -19.48 0.32 26.60
CA LYS A 486 -18.03 0.52 26.39
C LYS A 486 -17.68 1.22 25.07
N ILE A 487 -18.63 1.32 24.14
CA ILE A 487 -18.43 1.95 22.83
C ILE A 487 -18.66 3.45 22.96
N ILE A 488 -17.67 4.26 22.62
CA ILE A 488 -17.81 5.71 22.45
C ILE A 488 -18.27 5.97 21.02
N VAL A 489 -19.30 6.79 20.85
CA VAL A 489 -19.84 7.27 19.58
C VAL A 489 -19.77 8.79 19.57
N ILE A 490 -19.42 9.34 18.41
CA ILE A 490 -19.44 10.79 18.16
C ILE A 490 -20.75 11.07 17.42
N PRO A 491 -21.52 12.11 17.78
CA PRO A 491 -22.69 12.55 17.03
C PRO A 491 -22.35 12.94 15.58
N PRO A 492 -23.33 13.04 14.67
CA PRO A 492 -23.15 13.67 13.37
C PRO A 492 -22.60 15.09 13.53
N VAL A 493 -21.72 15.51 12.64
CA VAL A 493 -21.07 16.83 12.72
C VAL A 493 -22.08 17.99 12.57
N GLU A 494 -23.18 17.74 11.86
CA GLU A 494 -24.34 18.62 11.71
C GLU A 494 -25.19 18.75 12.99
N GLU A 495 -25.09 17.79 13.92
CA GLU A 495 -25.62 17.91 15.28
C GLU A 495 -24.67 18.75 16.14
N LEU A 496 -23.36 18.50 16.05
CA LEU A 496 -22.34 19.20 16.85
C LEU A 496 -22.29 20.71 16.55
N GLN A 497 -22.36 21.11 15.27
CA GLN A 497 -22.38 22.52 14.84
C GLN A 497 -23.59 23.31 15.36
N ARG A 498 -24.70 22.61 15.67
CA ARG A 498 -25.95 23.23 16.14
C ARG A 498 -26.11 23.15 17.66
N VAL A 499 -25.87 21.97 18.25
CA VAL A 499 -26.11 21.68 19.67
C VAL A 499 -24.91 22.06 20.54
N GLU A 500 -23.69 21.76 20.11
CA GLU A 500 -22.45 22.04 20.85
C GLU A 500 -21.67 23.22 20.22
N ARG A 501 -22.41 24.11 19.52
CA ARG A 501 -21.94 25.17 18.59
C ARG A 501 -20.69 25.93 19.04
N LYS A 502 -20.60 26.40 20.28
CA LYS A 502 -19.39 27.13 20.76
C LYS A 502 -18.15 26.25 20.81
N LEU A 503 -18.28 24.99 21.24
CA LEU A 503 -17.18 24.03 21.26
C LEU A 503 -16.82 23.57 19.84
N TRP A 504 -17.81 23.44 18.95
CA TRP A 504 -17.61 23.13 17.54
C TRP A 504 -16.81 24.22 16.81
N ILE A 505 -17.22 25.48 16.96
CA ILE A 505 -16.52 26.65 16.39
C ILE A 505 -15.08 26.71 16.91
N SER A 506 -14.86 26.51 18.21
CA SER A 506 -13.51 26.42 18.78
C SER A 506 -12.70 25.22 18.29
N TYR A 507 -13.34 24.08 18.01
CA TYR A 507 -12.68 22.87 17.52
C TYR A 507 -12.13 23.06 16.10
N SER A 508 -12.97 23.55 15.17
CA SER A 508 -12.59 23.81 13.77
C SER A 508 -11.61 24.99 13.66
N ALA A 509 -11.88 26.11 14.34
CA ALA A 509 -10.95 27.25 14.36
C ALA A 509 -9.57 26.88 14.94
N LEU A 510 -9.49 25.90 15.83
CA LEU A 510 -8.21 25.41 16.35
C LEU A 510 -7.39 24.70 15.26
N ASP A 511 -7.96 24.14 14.20
CA ASP A 511 -7.20 23.47 13.13
C ASP A 511 -6.47 24.48 12.25
N SER A 512 -7.12 25.54 11.76
CA SER A 512 -6.43 26.61 11.03
C SER A 512 -5.41 27.34 11.92
N ILE A 513 -5.72 27.59 13.20
CA ILE A 513 -4.77 28.19 14.16
C ILE A 513 -3.55 27.27 14.39
N SER A 514 -3.77 25.99 14.66
CA SER A 514 -2.71 24.98 14.81
C SER A 514 -1.88 24.84 13.54
N THR A 515 -2.51 24.81 12.38
CA THR A 515 -1.86 24.66 11.07
C THR A 515 -0.91 25.82 10.79
N LEU A 516 -1.26 27.08 11.08
CA LEU A 516 -0.33 28.19 10.87
C LEU A 516 0.84 28.19 11.88
N LYS A 517 0.59 27.83 13.14
CA LYS A 517 1.65 27.72 14.17
C LYS A 517 2.63 26.59 13.84
N LEU A 518 2.10 25.43 13.44
CA LEU A 518 2.87 24.27 12.96
C LEU A 518 3.67 24.60 11.69
N TYR A 519 3.07 25.29 10.72
CA TYR A 519 3.75 25.76 9.52
C TYR A 519 4.98 26.60 9.87
N LYS A 520 4.84 27.60 10.77
CA LYS A 520 5.96 28.46 11.19
C LYS A 520 7.10 27.64 11.81
N SER A 521 6.76 26.72 12.71
CA SER A 521 7.75 25.83 13.36
C SER A 521 8.47 24.93 12.35
N LEU A 522 7.72 24.25 11.48
CA LEU A 522 8.28 23.38 10.44
C LEU A 522 9.09 24.16 9.40
N GLN A 523 8.70 25.38 9.04
CA GLN A 523 9.48 26.25 8.16
C GLN A 523 10.86 26.53 8.76
N ILE A 524 10.94 26.89 10.04
CA ILE A 524 12.20 27.13 10.76
C ILE A 524 13.03 25.84 10.79
N LYS A 525 12.43 24.72 11.22
CA LYS A 525 13.10 23.41 11.33
C LYS A 525 13.62 22.85 10.00
N LEU A 526 12.95 23.13 8.89
CA LEU A 526 13.41 22.76 7.54
C LEU A 526 14.48 23.74 7.02
N SER A 527 14.39 25.03 7.37
CA SER A 527 15.38 26.05 6.99
C SER A 527 16.73 25.86 7.70
N GLN A 528 16.71 25.37 8.94
CA GLN A 528 17.92 24.98 9.70
C GLN A 528 18.63 23.74 9.13
N ARG A 529 17.96 22.90 8.35
CA ARG A 529 18.52 21.65 7.83
C ARG A 529 19.16 21.85 6.46
N CYS A 530 20.49 21.71 6.42
CA CYS A 530 21.30 21.71 5.20
C CYS A 530 20.78 20.69 4.16
N TRP A 531 20.51 21.16 2.94
CA TRP A 531 20.20 20.33 1.79
C TRP A 531 21.44 20.15 0.92
N LYS A 532 21.75 18.88 0.61
CA LYS A 532 22.87 18.48 -0.26
C LYS A 532 22.37 17.57 -1.38
N LEU A 533 22.88 17.79 -2.58
CA LEU A 533 22.66 16.98 -3.78
C LEU A 533 24.02 16.47 -4.24
N ASP A 534 24.20 15.15 -4.30
CA ASP A 534 25.49 14.52 -4.65
C ASP A 534 26.69 15.15 -3.88
N GLY A 535 26.57 15.20 -2.55
CA GLY A 535 27.53 15.83 -1.64
C GLY A 535 27.59 17.37 -1.68
N ARG A 536 27.17 18.02 -2.77
CA ARG A 536 27.24 19.48 -2.97
C ARG A 536 26.10 20.19 -2.25
N TYR A 537 26.41 21.33 -1.62
CA TYR A 537 25.39 22.18 -0.98
C TYR A 537 24.43 22.79 -2.02
N ARG A 538 23.13 22.80 -1.72
CA ARG A 538 22.08 23.39 -2.58
C ARG A 538 21.16 24.38 -1.87
N GLY A 539 21.27 24.54 -0.56
CA GLY A 539 20.39 25.38 0.26
C GLY A 539 19.97 24.64 1.53
N ASN A 540 18.70 24.80 1.92
CA ASN A 540 18.09 24.08 3.04
C ASN A 540 16.92 23.19 2.57
N LEU A 541 16.37 22.36 3.46
CA LEU A 541 15.25 21.47 3.11
C LEU A 541 13.93 22.23 2.86
N PHE A 542 13.78 23.49 3.30
CA PHE A 542 12.65 24.32 2.89
C PHE A 542 12.81 24.81 1.44
N ASP A 543 14.03 24.95 0.92
CA ASP A 543 14.28 25.16 -0.51
C ASP A 543 13.91 23.92 -1.33
N PHE A 544 14.34 22.73 -0.90
CA PHE A 544 13.89 21.46 -1.49
C PHE A 544 12.35 21.35 -1.48
N TYR A 545 11.69 21.73 -0.38
CA TYR A 545 10.23 21.74 -0.30
C TYR A 545 9.58 22.66 -1.35
N LYS A 546 10.05 23.91 -1.46
CA LYS A 546 9.53 24.90 -2.42
C LYS A 546 9.72 24.49 -3.88
N ILE A 547 10.82 23.78 -4.19
CA ILE A 547 11.22 23.39 -5.56
C ILE A 547 10.53 22.09 -5.99
N TYR A 548 10.45 21.09 -5.11
CA TYR A 548 9.94 19.75 -5.46
C TYR A 548 8.61 19.43 -4.79
N TRP A 549 8.56 19.34 -3.45
CA TRP A 549 7.41 18.75 -2.74
C TRP A 549 6.14 19.61 -2.76
N ARG A 550 6.26 20.93 -2.93
CA ARG A 550 5.11 21.82 -3.14
C ARG A 550 4.45 21.60 -4.52
N PRO A 551 5.13 21.80 -5.68
CA PRO A 551 4.52 21.54 -6.98
C PRO A 551 4.19 20.06 -7.22
N PHE A 552 4.88 19.14 -6.55
CA PHE A 552 4.50 17.72 -6.54
C PHE A 552 3.18 17.51 -5.78
N GLY A 553 2.94 18.19 -4.67
CA GLY A 553 1.65 18.19 -3.97
C GLY A 553 0.50 18.67 -4.87
N GLU A 554 0.69 19.78 -5.59
CA GLU A 554 -0.28 20.29 -6.57
C GLU A 554 -0.55 19.26 -7.70
N LEU A 555 0.50 18.60 -8.19
CA LEU A 555 0.39 17.55 -9.20
C LEU A 555 -0.36 16.30 -8.69
N LEU A 556 -0.12 15.86 -7.45
CA LEU A 556 -0.84 14.73 -6.87
C LEU A 556 -2.34 15.04 -6.77
N VAL A 557 -2.72 16.22 -6.28
CA VAL A 557 -4.13 16.63 -6.24
C VAL A 557 -4.74 16.64 -7.64
N LYS A 558 -4.05 17.18 -8.64
CA LYS A 558 -4.52 17.12 -10.03
C LYS A 558 -4.73 15.68 -10.53
N MET A 559 -3.80 14.76 -10.24
CA MET A 559 -3.93 13.34 -10.61
C MET A 559 -5.12 12.68 -9.92
N GLU A 560 -5.37 13.00 -8.65
CA GLU A 560 -6.58 12.57 -7.93
C GLU A 560 -7.84 13.10 -8.62
N THR A 561 -7.89 14.38 -9.03
CA THR A 561 -9.03 15.00 -9.75
C THR A 561 -9.24 14.38 -11.14
N ASP A 562 -8.17 14.17 -11.91
CA ASP A 562 -8.24 13.60 -13.28
C ASP A 562 -8.70 12.12 -13.24
N GLY A 563 -8.24 11.34 -12.26
CA GLY A 563 -8.65 9.95 -12.01
C GLY A 563 -8.40 8.99 -13.18
N MET A 564 -8.83 7.72 -13.04
CA MET A 564 -8.68 6.69 -14.06
C MET A 564 -10.03 6.10 -14.49
N LEU A 565 -10.31 6.04 -15.80
CA LEU A 565 -11.56 5.43 -16.29
C LEU A 565 -11.51 3.90 -16.21
N VAL A 566 -12.61 3.30 -15.78
CA VAL A 566 -12.73 1.84 -15.61
C VAL A 566 -14.01 1.30 -16.23
N ASP A 567 -13.87 0.30 -17.10
CA ASP A 567 -14.96 -0.48 -17.68
C ASP A 567 -15.59 -1.39 -16.62
N ARG A 568 -16.70 -0.91 -16.04
CA ARG A 568 -17.52 -1.65 -15.08
C ARG A 568 -18.32 -2.77 -15.71
N THR A 569 -18.60 -2.71 -17.01
CA THR A 569 -19.31 -3.79 -17.72
C THR A 569 -18.38 -5.00 -17.83
N TYR A 570 -17.13 -4.79 -18.26
CA TYR A 570 -16.09 -5.80 -18.24
C TYR A 570 -15.90 -6.41 -16.84
N LEU A 571 -15.79 -5.58 -15.79
CA LEU A 571 -15.65 -6.07 -14.42
C LEU A 571 -16.88 -6.89 -13.94
N SER A 572 -18.09 -6.51 -14.33
CA SER A 572 -19.31 -7.23 -13.93
C SER A 572 -19.42 -8.61 -14.60
N GLU A 573 -19.05 -8.73 -15.87
CA GLU A 573 -18.98 -10.04 -16.53
C GLU A 573 -17.85 -10.91 -15.95
N ILE A 574 -16.69 -10.31 -15.68
CA ILE A 574 -15.57 -10.98 -14.99
C ILE A 574 -15.96 -11.43 -13.57
N GLU A 575 -16.79 -10.68 -12.85
CA GLU A 575 -17.30 -11.07 -11.54
C GLU A 575 -18.16 -12.34 -11.60
N LYS A 576 -19.01 -12.48 -12.63
CA LYS A 576 -19.82 -13.69 -12.86
C LYS A 576 -18.92 -14.89 -13.13
N VAL A 577 -17.96 -14.75 -14.05
CA VAL A 577 -16.98 -15.81 -14.37
C VAL A 577 -16.17 -16.21 -13.13
N ALA A 578 -15.65 -15.23 -12.38
CA ALA A 578 -14.85 -15.49 -11.19
C ALA A 578 -15.65 -16.20 -10.08
N LYS A 579 -16.93 -15.84 -9.89
CA LYS A 579 -17.83 -16.55 -8.96
C LYS A 579 -18.15 -17.97 -9.41
N ALA A 580 -18.34 -18.19 -10.71
CA ALA A 580 -18.57 -19.52 -11.26
C ALA A 580 -17.34 -20.43 -11.09
N GLU A 581 -16.14 -19.96 -11.45
CA GLU A 581 -14.89 -20.70 -11.26
C GLU A 581 -14.60 -20.96 -9.76
N GLN A 582 -14.89 -19.99 -8.88
CA GLN A 582 -14.82 -20.17 -7.43
C GLN A 582 -15.76 -21.26 -6.92
N GLN A 583 -17.02 -21.27 -7.37
CA GLN A 583 -18.01 -22.24 -6.93
C GLN A 583 -17.64 -23.66 -7.41
N VAL A 584 -17.18 -23.81 -8.66
CA VAL A 584 -16.69 -25.10 -9.19
C VAL A 584 -15.51 -25.62 -8.37
N ALA A 585 -14.51 -24.77 -8.05
CA ALA A 585 -13.37 -25.17 -7.21
C ALA A 585 -13.77 -25.48 -5.75
N ALA A 586 -14.80 -24.81 -5.22
CA ALA A 586 -15.36 -25.09 -3.89
C ALA A 586 -16.12 -26.42 -3.86
N ASP A 587 -16.94 -26.71 -4.86
CA ASP A 587 -17.75 -27.93 -4.97
C ASP A 587 -16.88 -29.16 -5.26
N ARG A 588 -15.82 -28.97 -6.05
CA ARG A 588 -14.74 -29.95 -6.24
C ARG A 588 -14.13 -30.40 -4.90
N PHE A 589 -13.84 -29.46 -3.99
CA PHE A 589 -13.36 -29.80 -2.65
C PHE A 589 -14.44 -30.42 -1.77
N ARG A 590 -15.68 -29.89 -1.81
CA ARG A 590 -16.82 -30.41 -1.03
C ARG A 590 -17.15 -31.86 -1.35
N LYS A 591 -17.10 -32.27 -2.63
CA LYS A 591 -17.33 -33.65 -3.07
C LYS A 591 -16.34 -34.59 -2.37
N TRP A 592 -15.04 -34.39 -2.61
CA TRP A 592 -13.96 -35.16 -1.98
C TRP A 592 -14.02 -35.13 -0.44
N ALA A 593 -14.29 -33.96 0.16
CA ALA A 593 -14.41 -33.86 1.63
C ALA A 593 -15.62 -34.64 2.18
N SER A 594 -16.70 -34.77 1.40
CA SER A 594 -17.92 -35.48 1.81
C SER A 594 -17.78 -37.00 1.87
N GLU A 595 -16.83 -37.57 1.10
CA GLU A 595 -16.46 -38.99 1.15
C GLU A 595 -15.90 -39.40 2.53
N TYR A 596 -15.21 -38.46 3.21
CA TYR A 596 -14.67 -38.68 4.56
C TYR A 596 -15.56 -38.15 5.69
N CYS A 597 -16.47 -37.22 5.41
CA CYS A 597 -17.34 -36.57 6.38
C CYS A 597 -18.60 -36.05 5.67
N PRO A 598 -19.73 -36.78 5.64
CA PRO A 598 -20.87 -36.48 4.75
C PRO A 598 -21.44 -35.05 4.85
N ASP A 599 -21.32 -34.41 6.02
CA ASP A 599 -21.73 -33.03 6.27
C ASP A 599 -20.81 -31.96 5.63
N ALA A 600 -19.60 -32.35 5.21
CA ALA A 600 -18.63 -31.46 4.56
C ALA A 600 -19.13 -30.95 3.19
N LYS A 601 -20.08 -31.65 2.54
CA LYS A 601 -20.73 -31.14 1.32
C LYS A 601 -21.36 -29.75 1.50
N HIS A 602 -21.83 -29.44 2.71
CA HIS A 602 -22.47 -28.17 3.06
C HIS A 602 -21.48 -27.16 3.69
N MET A 603 -20.16 -27.44 3.69
CA MET A 603 -19.19 -26.58 4.37
C MET A 603 -18.92 -25.27 3.61
N ASN A 604 -18.61 -24.23 4.38
CA ASN A 604 -18.03 -22.99 3.88
C ASN A 604 -16.52 -23.19 3.77
N VAL A 605 -16.05 -23.57 2.58
CA VAL A 605 -14.64 -23.80 2.28
C VAL A 605 -13.75 -22.57 2.51
N GLY A 606 -14.30 -21.36 2.50
CA GLY A 606 -13.61 -20.13 2.88
C GLY A 606 -13.67 -19.81 4.39
N SER A 607 -14.00 -20.78 5.23
CA SER A 607 -14.03 -20.64 6.70
C SER A 607 -12.84 -21.35 7.32
N ASP A 608 -11.84 -20.58 7.73
CA ASP A 608 -10.66 -20.99 8.47
C ASP A 608 -10.96 -22.00 9.60
N ALA A 609 -12.08 -21.79 10.32
CA ALA A 609 -12.49 -22.64 11.43
C ALA A 609 -12.99 -24.01 10.97
N GLN A 610 -13.66 -24.10 9.81
CA GLN A 610 -14.19 -25.35 9.26
C GLN A 610 -13.08 -26.15 8.56
N LEU A 611 -12.24 -25.50 7.74
CA LEU A 611 -11.06 -26.14 7.16
C LEU A 611 -10.12 -26.69 8.25
N ARG A 612 -9.88 -25.91 9.31
CA ARG A 612 -9.03 -26.37 10.43
C ARG A 612 -9.64 -27.54 11.20
N GLN A 613 -10.96 -27.56 11.40
CA GLN A 613 -11.64 -28.71 12.00
C GLN A 613 -11.49 -29.97 11.13
N PHE A 614 -11.69 -29.85 9.82
CA PHE A 614 -11.60 -30.96 8.89
C PHE A 614 -10.17 -31.48 8.72
N PHE A 615 -9.14 -30.62 8.62
CA PHE A 615 -7.76 -31.09 8.46
C PHE A 615 -7.07 -31.50 9.77
N PHE A 616 -7.46 -30.92 10.91
CA PHE A 616 -6.69 -31.01 12.17
C PHE A 616 -7.53 -31.27 13.43
N GLY A 617 -8.77 -31.77 13.31
CA GLY A 617 -9.59 -32.18 14.46
C GLY A 617 -8.84 -33.11 15.42
N GLY A 618 -8.86 -32.80 16.72
CA GLY A 618 -8.10 -33.50 17.77
C GLY A 618 -6.68 -32.98 18.03
N ILE A 619 -6.19 -31.94 17.34
CA ILE A 619 -4.83 -31.42 17.55
C ILE A 619 -4.72 -30.50 18.78
N GLN A 620 -3.59 -30.59 19.49
CA GLN A 620 -3.21 -29.69 20.59
C GLN A 620 -2.70 -28.34 20.05
N ASN A 621 -2.98 -27.24 20.75
CA ASN A 621 -2.44 -25.92 20.45
C ASN A 621 -0.94 -25.88 20.79
N CYS A 622 -0.08 -25.37 19.88
CA CYS A 622 1.37 -25.34 20.11
C CYS A 622 1.85 -24.24 21.06
N LYS A 623 0.94 -23.36 21.53
CA LYS A 623 1.21 -22.29 22.52
C LYS A 623 0.57 -22.52 23.88
N ASP A 624 -0.57 -23.20 23.94
CA ASP A 624 -1.21 -23.61 25.19
C ASP A 624 -1.53 -25.11 25.14
N PRO A 625 -0.71 -25.98 25.78
CA PRO A 625 -0.95 -27.41 25.83
C PRO A 625 -2.30 -27.84 26.43
N ASN A 626 -3.01 -26.95 27.13
CA ASN A 626 -4.34 -27.23 27.69
C ASN A 626 -5.46 -27.02 26.66
N GLU A 627 -5.22 -26.26 25.58
CA GLU A 627 -6.16 -26.13 24.47
C GLU A 627 -5.98 -27.27 23.45
N ILE A 628 -7.05 -28.04 23.24
CA ILE A 628 -7.12 -29.07 22.20
C ILE A 628 -8.31 -28.75 21.31
N LEU A 629 -8.10 -28.76 19.98
CA LEU A 629 -9.18 -28.65 19.01
C LEU A 629 -10.02 -29.94 19.13
N PRO A 630 -11.35 -29.87 19.36
CA PRO A 630 -12.15 -31.07 19.55
C PRO A 630 -12.08 -31.97 18.31
N VAL A 631 -12.33 -33.28 18.47
CA VAL A 631 -12.25 -34.25 17.36
C VAL A 631 -13.34 -33.97 16.31
N GLU A 632 -14.54 -33.68 16.78
CA GLU A 632 -15.69 -33.22 16.00
C GLU A 632 -16.21 -31.88 16.50
N ARG A 633 -16.91 -31.12 15.64
CA ARG A 633 -17.52 -29.85 16.01
C ARG A 633 -18.75 -29.50 15.17
N ASP A 634 -19.83 -29.16 15.85
CA ASP A 634 -21.01 -28.55 15.24
C ASP A 634 -20.72 -27.11 14.75
N PHE A 635 -21.08 -26.81 13.51
CA PHE A 635 -21.14 -25.47 12.95
C PHE A 635 -22.55 -25.14 12.47
N LYS A 636 -22.91 -23.85 12.49
CA LYS A 636 -24.16 -23.34 11.93
C LYS A 636 -23.88 -22.69 10.58
N VAL A 637 -24.42 -23.24 9.50
CA VAL A 637 -24.23 -22.77 8.12
C VAL A 637 -25.56 -22.37 7.47
N PRO A 638 -25.57 -21.53 6.42
CA PRO A 638 -26.79 -21.22 5.67
C PRO A 638 -27.39 -22.50 5.09
N ASN A 639 -28.71 -22.65 5.20
CA ASN A 639 -29.41 -23.82 4.69
C ASN A 639 -29.81 -23.58 3.23
N ILE A 640 -28.91 -23.92 2.31
CA ILE A 640 -29.10 -23.69 0.87
C ILE A 640 -30.05 -24.75 0.30
N ASP A 641 -29.85 -26.00 0.70
CA ASP A 641 -30.52 -27.19 0.13
C ASP A 641 -31.87 -27.52 0.80
N GLY A 642 -32.44 -26.59 1.58
CA GLY A 642 -33.76 -26.74 2.18
C GLY A 642 -33.87 -27.88 3.21
N ILE A 643 -32.77 -28.24 3.88
CA ILE A 643 -32.71 -29.34 4.86
C ILE A 643 -33.70 -29.08 6.01
N ILE A 644 -34.54 -30.06 6.30
CA ILE A 644 -35.47 -30.02 7.43
C ILE A 644 -34.85 -30.79 8.58
N GLU A 645 -34.46 -30.09 9.65
CA GLU A 645 -33.98 -30.73 10.89
C GLU A 645 -35.12 -31.56 11.53
N GLU A 646 -34.81 -32.75 12.05
CA GLU A 646 -35.82 -33.68 12.59
C GLU A 646 -36.77 -33.02 13.60
N GLY A 647 -38.06 -33.34 13.47
CA GLY A 647 -39.14 -32.77 14.29
C GLY A 647 -39.63 -31.38 13.86
N LYS A 648 -39.05 -30.75 12.81
CA LYS A 648 -39.56 -29.48 12.25
C LYS A 648 -40.39 -29.71 11.00
N LYS A 649 -41.34 -28.80 10.73
CA LYS A 649 -42.22 -28.85 9.55
C LYS A 649 -41.72 -28.01 8.35
N ASN A 650 -40.79 -27.09 8.58
CA ASN A 650 -40.25 -26.17 7.58
C ASN A 650 -38.72 -26.07 7.76
N PRO A 651 -37.94 -25.91 6.67
CA PRO A 651 -36.49 -25.71 6.77
C PRO A 651 -36.17 -24.36 7.42
N THR A 652 -35.21 -24.36 8.33
CA THR A 652 -34.69 -23.14 8.97
C THR A 652 -33.64 -22.46 8.08
N LYS A 653 -33.55 -21.11 8.09
CA LYS A 653 -32.54 -20.32 7.32
C LYS A 653 -31.08 -20.76 7.53
N TYR A 654 -30.82 -21.49 8.60
CA TYR A 654 -29.55 -22.15 8.88
C TYR A 654 -29.81 -23.59 9.33
N CYS A 655 -28.91 -24.49 8.97
CA CYS A 655 -28.82 -25.85 9.50
C CYS A 655 -27.57 -25.97 10.38
N LYS A 656 -27.52 -27.04 11.19
CA LYS A 656 -26.27 -27.54 11.76
C LYS A 656 -25.55 -28.47 10.79
N ILE A 657 -24.23 -28.44 10.81
CA ILE A 657 -23.35 -29.46 10.22
C ILE A 657 -22.30 -29.87 11.25
N LYS A 658 -21.97 -31.15 11.34
CA LYS A 658 -20.92 -31.70 12.21
C LYS A 658 -19.68 -32.03 11.38
N LEU A 659 -18.59 -31.31 11.62
CA LEU A 659 -17.31 -31.56 10.96
C LEU A 659 -16.34 -32.26 11.89
N HIS A 660 -15.77 -33.37 11.43
CA HIS A 660 -14.63 -34.05 12.03
C HIS A 660 -13.51 -34.19 10.98
N LYS A 661 -12.33 -34.66 11.39
CA LYS A 661 -11.27 -34.98 10.43
C LYS A 661 -11.47 -36.35 9.76
N PRO A 662 -10.92 -36.57 8.56
CA PRO A 662 -10.88 -37.89 7.93
C PRO A 662 -10.32 -38.98 8.87
N PRO A 663 -11.01 -40.13 9.04
CA PRO A 663 -10.54 -41.23 9.87
C PRO A 663 -9.15 -41.74 9.45
N GLY A 664 -8.31 -42.14 10.42
CA GLY A 664 -6.94 -42.63 10.18
C GLY A 664 -5.91 -41.56 9.77
N VAL A 665 -6.33 -40.48 9.11
CA VAL A 665 -5.44 -39.44 8.57
C VAL A 665 -4.86 -38.56 9.68
N ASN A 666 -3.58 -38.24 9.55
CA ASN A 666 -2.84 -37.32 10.44
C ASN A 666 -1.94 -36.38 9.62
N ILE A 667 -2.50 -35.25 9.18
CA ILE A 667 -1.76 -34.23 8.43
C ILE A 667 -0.78 -33.51 9.36
N LYS A 668 0.51 -33.56 9.04
CA LYS A 668 1.54 -32.75 9.72
C LYS A 668 1.52 -31.31 9.20
N THR A 669 1.75 -30.35 10.08
CA THR A 669 1.88 -28.93 9.73
C THR A 669 3.03 -28.27 10.47
N ASP A 670 3.83 -27.53 9.70
CA ASP A 670 4.91 -26.67 10.20
C ASP A 670 4.48 -25.20 10.29
N MET A 671 3.24 -24.90 9.91
CA MET A 671 2.69 -23.54 9.85
C MET A 671 1.56 -23.35 10.87
N TYR A 672 1.79 -22.43 11.81
CA TYR A 672 0.86 -22.10 12.88
C TYR A 672 0.45 -20.62 12.84
N THR A 673 -0.76 -20.34 13.28
CA THR A 673 -1.31 -19.00 13.50
C THR A 673 -0.64 -18.30 14.67
N THR A 674 -0.84 -16.99 14.81
CA THR A 674 -0.36 -16.21 15.96
C THR A 674 -0.89 -16.70 17.30
N SER A 675 -2.07 -17.37 17.33
CA SER A 675 -2.66 -18.02 18.50
C SER A 675 -2.22 -19.48 18.72
N GLY A 676 -1.35 -20.05 17.88
CA GLY A 676 -0.81 -21.42 18.05
C GLY A 676 -1.66 -22.56 17.47
N TRP A 677 -2.76 -22.26 16.80
CA TRP A 677 -3.53 -23.22 16.01
C TRP A 677 -2.90 -23.43 14.62
N PRO A 678 -3.06 -24.61 13.97
CA PRO A 678 -2.67 -24.80 12.57
C PRO A 678 -3.14 -23.70 11.62
N SER A 679 -2.26 -23.30 10.70
CA SER A 679 -2.61 -22.41 9.60
C SER A 679 -3.31 -23.19 8.49
N VAL A 680 -4.40 -22.64 7.97
CA VAL A 680 -5.05 -23.06 6.71
C VAL A 680 -4.98 -21.95 5.65
N SER A 681 -4.01 -21.03 5.80
CA SER A 681 -3.72 -19.99 4.81
C SER A 681 -3.25 -20.58 3.48
N GLY A 682 -3.38 -19.84 2.39
CA GLY A 682 -2.98 -20.29 1.05
C GLY A 682 -1.50 -20.71 0.91
N CYS A 683 -0.61 -20.33 1.84
CA CYS A 683 0.75 -20.86 1.90
C CYS A 683 0.82 -22.24 2.56
N ALA A 684 0.04 -22.47 3.61
CA ALA A 684 -0.07 -23.78 4.26
C ALA A 684 -0.76 -24.79 3.33
N LEU A 685 -1.89 -24.42 2.72
CA LEU A 685 -2.60 -25.27 1.76
C LEU A 685 -1.70 -25.67 0.57
N LYS A 686 -0.89 -24.75 0.03
CA LYS A 686 0.11 -25.06 -1.02
C LYS A 686 1.23 -26.00 -0.57
N SER A 687 1.52 -26.07 0.73
CA SER A 687 2.45 -27.05 1.29
C SER A 687 1.81 -28.44 1.42
N LEU A 688 0.49 -28.50 1.63
CA LEU A 688 -0.29 -29.74 1.65
C LEU A 688 -0.54 -30.31 0.24
N SER A 689 -0.86 -29.44 -0.74
CA SER A 689 -1.14 -29.85 -2.14
C SER A 689 0.11 -30.13 -2.96
N GLY A 690 1.19 -29.36 -2.76
CA GLY A 690 2.35 -29.36 -3.64
C GLY A 690 2.14 -28.49 -4.89
N LYS A 691 2.78 -28.89 -6.01
CA LYS A 691 2.78 -28.19 -7.31
C LYS A 691 1.67 -28.66 -8.27
N VAL A 692 0.73 -29.49 -7.83
CA VAL A 692 -0.30 -30.08 -8.70
C VAL A 692 -1.30 -29.04 -9.24
N SER A 693 -1.86 -29.28 -10.44
CA SER A 693 -2.98 -28.49 -10.96
C SER A 693 -4.27 -28.80 -10.21
N ALA A 694 -5.27 -27.91 -10.28
CA ALA A 694 -6.64 -28.23 -9.90
C ALA A 694 -7.39 -29.03 -10.99
N ASP A 695 -6.91 -29.01 -12.24
CA ASP A 695 -7.50 -29.72 -13.39
C ASP A 695 -7.17 -31.23 -13.38
N PHE A 696 -7.82 -32.01 -12.51
CA PHE A 696 -7.73 -33.47 -12.49
C PHE A 696 -9.14 -34.07 -12.36
N ASP A 697 -9.66 -34.71 -13.40
CA ASP A 697 -11.04 -35.23 -13.35
C ASP A 697 -11.15 -36.44 -12.42
N PHE A 698 -12.02 -36.34 -11.42
CA PHE A 698 -12.35 -37.44 -10.52
C PHE A 698 -13.22 -38.46 -11.27
N VAL A 699 -12.61 -39.57 -11.70
CA VAL A 699 -13.33 -40.67 -12.35
C VAL A 699 -14.21 -41.39 -11.32
N THR A 700 -15.52 -41.13 -11.37
CA THR A 700 -16.52 -41.89 -10.62
C THR A 700 -16.86 -43.20 -11.33
N GLU A 701 -17.12 -44.26 -10.58
CA GLU A 701 -17.34 -45.61 -11.11
C GLU A 701 -18.69 -45.78 -11.86
N ASP A 702 -19.59 -44.80 -11.77
CA ASP A 702 -20.95 -44.78 -12.34
C ASP A 702 -21.04 -44.65 -13.90
N VAL A 703 -20.00 -45.06 -14.64
CA VAL A 703 -20.02 -45.12 -16.13
C VAL A 703 -19.47 -46.46 -16.65
N THR A 704 -19.72 -47.54 -15.91
CA THR A 704 -19.16 -48.87 -16.19
C THR A 704 -20.09 -49.84 -16.95
N GLU A 705 -21.38 -49.52 -17.12
CA GLU A 705 -22.33 -50.41 -17.83
C GLU A 705 -22.44 -50.13 -19.34
N GLU A 706 -22.31 -48.89 -19.82
CA GLU A 706 -22.59 -48.55 -21.24
C GLU A 706 -21.40 -48.70 -22.21
N LEU A 707 -20.19 -49.01 -21.72
CA LEU A 707 -19.04 -49.39 -22.57
C LEU A 707 -18.73 -50.90 -22.60
N ALA A 708 -19.45 -51.71 -21.80
CA ALA A 708 -19.15 -53.12 -21.62
C ALA A 708 -19.37 -53.99 -22.87
N GLU A 709 -20.36 -53.67 -23.71
CA GLU A 709 -20.73 -54.52 -24.85
C GLU A 709 -19.83 -54.36 -26.09
N THR A 710 -19.21 -53.20 -26.29
CA THR A 710 -18.43 -52.91 -27.53
C THR A 710 -17.02 -53.49 -27.60
N VAL A 711 -16.47 -54.04 -26.51
CA VAL A 711 -15.05 -54.47 -26.44
C VAL A 711 -14.86 -56.00 -26.60
N THR A 712 -15.94 -56.79 -26.61
CA THR A 712 -15.89 -58.26 -26.60
C THR A 712 -15.53 -58.93 -27.95
N LYS A 713 -15.10 -58.18 -28.97
CA LYS A 713 -14.82 -58.71 -30.33
C LYS A 713 -13.51 -58.26 -31.00
N SER A 714 -12.43 -58.03 -30.26
CA SER A 714 -11.09 -57.93 -30.86
C SER A 714 -9.94 -58.29 -29.91
N ALA A 715 -9.89 -59.54 -29.42
CA ALA A 715 -8.78 -60.04 -28.61
C ALA A 715 -8.32 -61.43 -29.09
N SER A 716 -7.27 -61.49 -29.91
CA SER A 716 -6.62 -62.73 -30.33
C SER A 716 -5.12 -62.57 -30.56
N LYS A 717 -4.32 -62.79 -29.51
CA LYS A 717 -2.83 -62.71 -29.45
C LYS A 717 -2.30 -61.28 -29.67
N ASP A 718 -1.42 -60.75 -28.83
CA ASP A 718 -0.21 -61.41 -28.32
C ASP A 718 0.17 -60.99 -26.88
N ASN A 719 1.17 -61.66 -26.30
CA ASN A 719 1.62 -61.42 -24.92
C ASN A 719 2.78 -60.41 -24.83
N GLY A 720 2.58 -59.30 -24.11
CA GLY A 720 3.65 -58.34 -23.78
C GLY A 720 3.30 -57.49 -22.56
N ALA A 721 4.02 -57.64 -21.45
CA ALA A 721 3.77 -56.90 -20.22
C ALA A 721 4.31 -55.45 -20.33
N LEU A 722 3.40 -54.47 -20.32
CA LEU A 722 3.73 -53.05 -20.24
C LEU A 722 3.71 -52.58 -18.78
N THR A 723 4.87 -52.22 -18.24
CA THR A 723 4.98 -51.59 -16.93
C THR A 723 4.51 -50.14 -16.99
N VAL A 724 3.46 -49.82 -16.23
CA VAL A 724 3.04 -48.43 -16.00
C VAL A 724 4.17 -47.71 -15.27
N LYS A 725 4.60 -46.55 -15.79
CA LYS A 725 5.57 -45.69 -15.10
C LYS A 725 4.87 -44.93 -13.97
N ASP A 726 5.45 -45.03 -12.78
CA ASP A 726 5.04 -44.29 -11.58
C ASP A 726 5.01 -42.77 -11.87
N PRO A 727 3.91 -42.04 -11.57
CA PRO A 727 3.85 -40.60 -11.77
C PRO A 727 4.87 -39.86 -10.88
N ASP A 728 5.32 -38.67 -11.32
CA ASP A 728 6.37 -37.92 -10.63
C ASP A 728 5.93 -37.48 -9.21
N THR A 729 6.32 -38.28 -8.22
CA THR A 729 5.98 -38.08 -6.81
C THR A 729 6.54 -36.77 -6.23
N CYS A 730 7.49 -36.09 -6.90
CA CYS A 730 8.00 -34.79 -6.44
C CYS A 730 7.00 -33.62 -6.66
N ALA A 731 5.92 -33.85 -7.41
CA ALA A 731 4.87 -32.86 -7.64
C ALA A 731 3.96 -32.67 -6.41
N TYR A 732 3.76 -33.69 -5.58
CA TYR A 732 2.75 -33.72 -4.53
C TYR A 732 3.23 -33.14 -3.20
N GLY A 733 2.30 -32.64 -2.39
CA GLY A 733 2.58 -32.05 -1.07
C GLY A 733 2.41 -33.03 0.09
N THR A 734 2.48 -32.52 1.33
CA THR A 734 2.44 -33.38 2.53
C THR A 734 1.12 -34.11 2.75
N ALA A 735 0.03 -33.76 2.04
CA ALA A 735 -1.21 -34.52 2.08
C ALA A 735 -1.06 -35.91 1.44
N TYR A 736 -0.25 -36.07 0.38
CA TYR A 736 -0.03 -37.36 -0.29
C TYR A 736 0.44 -38.44 0.70
N SER A 737 1.44 -38.13 1.51
CA SER A 737 1.93 -39.05 2.56
C SER A 737 0.98 -39.20 3.75
N ALA A 738 0.01 -38.30 3.93
CA ALA A 738 -0.93 -38.32 5.06
C ALA A 738 -2.22 -39.11 4.77
N PHE A 739 -2.67 -39.12 3.51
CA PHE A 739 -3.80 -39.93 3.03
C PHE A 739 -3.37 -41.30 2.48
N GLY A 740 -2.06 -41.47 2.23
CA GLY A 740 -1.46 -42.72 1.76
C GLY A 740 -0.96 -42.60 0.31
N PRO A 741 0.22 -43.15 -0.02
CA PRO A 741 0.73 -43.11 -1.38
C PRO A 741 -0.17 -43.91 -2.33
N GLY A 742 -0.40 -43.39 -3.53
CA GLY A 742 -1.42 -43.87 -4.47
C GLY A 742 -2.60 -42.91 -4.59
N GLN A 743 -3.72 -43.41 -5.12
CA GLN A 743 -4.84 -42.62 -5.62
C GLN A 743 -5.44 -41.64 -4.58
N ALA A 744 -5.72 -42.09 -3.36
CA ALA A 744 -6.27 -41.23 -2.31
C ALA A 744 -5.34 -40.06 -1.92
N GLY A 745 -4.02 -40.27 -1.98
CA GLY A 745 -3.03 -39.21 -1.78
C GLY A 745 -2.98 -38.20 -2.92
N ILE A 746 -3.14 -38.68 -4.17
CA ILE A 746 -3.23 -37.85 -5.38
C ILE A 746 -4.48 -36.96 -5.29
N GLU A 747 -5.63 -37.56 -5.03
CA GLU A 747 -6.94 -36.91 -4.90
C GLU A 747 -6.95 -35.87 -3.79
N ALA A 748 -6.41 -36.19 -2.61
CA ALA A 748 -6.27 -35.24 -1.50
C ALA A 748 -5.44 -34.01 -1.89
N CYS A 749 -4.31 -34.19 -2.59
CA CYS A 749 -3.52 -33.06 -3.07
C CYS A 749 -4.26 -32.22 -4.13
N HIS A 750 -5.00 -32.84 -5.07
CA HIS A 750 -5.79 -32.12 -6.08
C HIS A 750 -7.03 -31.41 -5.49
N ALA A 751 -7.67 -31.97 -4.47
CA ALA A 751 -8.74 -31.31 -3.74
C ALA A 751 -8.22 -30.08 -2.98
N ILE A 752 -7.07 -30.20 -2.29
CA ILE A 752 -6.47 -29.07 -1.58
C ILE A 752 -5.90 -28.02 -2.56
N ALA A 753 -5.49 -28.42 -3.77
CA ALA A 753 -5.17 -27.47 -4.84
C ALA A 753 -6.40 -26.65 -5.27
N ALA A 754 -7.60 -27.26 -5.32
CA ALA A 754 -8.84 -26.53 -5.58
C ALA A 754 -9.15 -25.48 -4.47
N LEU A 755 -8.88 -25.78 -3.19
CA LEU A 755 -8.93 -24.74 -2.14
C LEU A 755 -7.92 -23.60 -2.38
N CYS A 756 -6.73 -23.92 -2.89
CA CYS A 756 -5.74 -22.90 -3.23
C CYS A 756 -6.23 -21.98 -4.36
N GLU A 757 -7.02 -22.51 -5.31
CA GLU A 757 -7.73 -21.70 -6.30
C GLU A 757 -8.83 -20.86 -5.65
N VAL A 758 -9.72 -21.45 -4.84
CA VAL A 758 -10.79 -20.72 -4.13
C VAL A 758 -10.23 -19.52 -3.39
N CYS A 759 -9.15 -19.68 -2.61
CA CYS A 759 -8.48 -18.59 -1.90
C CYS A 759 -7.85 -17.55 -2.85
N SER A 760 -7.31 -17.98 -4.00
CA SER A 760 -6.73 -17.07 -5.00
C SER A 760 -7.82 -16.24 -5.70
N ILE A 761 -8.98 -16.85 -5.97
CA ILE A 761 -10.11 -16.20 -6.63
C ILE A 761 -10.84 -15.27 -5.64
N ASP A 762 -11.07 -15.71 -4.39
CA ASP A 762 -11.60 -14.86 -3.29
C ASP A 762 -10.78 -13.57 -3.19
N SER A 763 -9.45 -13.69 -3.22
CA SER A 763 -8.52 -12.56 -3.17
C SER A 763 -8.66 -11.61 -4.37
N LEU A 764 -8.84 -12.13 -5.59
CA LEU A 764 -9.02 -11.27 -6.77
C LEU A 764 -10.39 -10.57 -6.77
N ILE A 765 -11.45 -11.28 -6.34
CA ILE A 765 -12.80 -10.72 -6.21
C ILE A 765 -12.83 -9.62 -5.14
N SER A 766 -12.31 -9.89 -3.94
CA SER A 766 -12.44 -8.98 -2.80
C SER A 766 -11.51 -7.77 -2.85
N ASN A 767 -10.31 -7.89 -3.42
CA ASN A 767 -9.32 -6.79 -3.42
C ASN A 767 -9.37 -5.92 -4.69
N PHE A 768 -9.96 -6.42 -5.79
CA PHE A 768 -9.94 -5.70 -7.07
C PHE A 768 -11.32 -5.64 -7.76
N ILE A 769 -11.95 -6.78 -8.08
CA ILE A 769 -13.14 -6.79 -8.94
C ILE A 769 -14.34 -6.09 -8.28
N LEU A 770 -14.62 -6.38 -7.01
CA LEU A 770 -15.71 -5.72 -6.27
C LEU A 770 -15.39 -4.24 -5.94
N PRO A 771 -14.21 -3.88 -5.37
CA PRO A 771 -13.90 -2.48 -5.08
C PRO A 771 -13.99 -1.56 -6.31
N LEU A 772 -13.44 -1.96 -7.46
CA LEU A 772 -13.39 -1.12 -8.67
C LEU A 772 -14.77 -0.82 -9.29
N GLN A 773 -15.82 -1.59 -8.93
CA GLN A 773 -17.20 -1.31 -9.35
C GLN A 773 -17.95 -0.33 -8.40
N GLY A 774 -17.36 0.02 -7.25
CA GLY A 774 -18.02 0.84 -6.24
C GLY A 774 -18.22 2.31 -6.64
N ASN A 775 -19.44 2.83 -6.47
CA ASN A 775 -19.73 4.26 -6.70
C ASN A 775 -18.96 5.19 -5.74
N HIS A 776 -18.70 4.74 -4.51
CA HIS A 776 -18.04 5.50 -3.46
C HIS A 776 -16.60 5.95 -3.81
N ILE A 777 -15.93 5.27 -4.75
CA ILE A 777 -14.58 5.66 -5.23
C ILE A 777 -14.58 6.40 -6.57
N SER A 778 -15.76 6.76 -7.11
CA SER A 778 -15.88 7.29 -8.47
C SER A 778 -16.66 8.60 -8.58
N GLY A 779 -16.14 9.53 -9.37
CA GLY A 779 -16.82 10.78 -9.67
C GLY A 779 -18.01 10.60 -10.62
N LYS A 780 -18.76 11.69 -10.83
CA LYS A 780 -19.92 11.78 -11.73
C LYS A 780 -19.56 11.49 -13.20
N ASN A 781 -18.27 11.52 -13.53
CA ASN A 781 -17.68 11.17 -14.82
C ASN A 781 -17.39 9.65 -15.00
N GLY A 782 -17.68 8.81 -13.99
CA GLY A 782 -17.42 7.37 -14.02
C GLY A 782 -15.95 6.95 -13.85
N ARG A 783 -15.04 7.90 -13.58
CA ARG A 783 -13.62 7.64 -13.31
C ARG A 783 -13.40 7.37 -11.82
N ILE A 784 -12.36 6.62 -11.50
CA ILE A 784 -11.98 6.25 -10.13
C ILE A 784 -10.89 7.20 -9.63
N HIS A 785 -11.07 7.73 -8.42
CA HIS A 785 -10.22 8.75 -7.81
C HIS A 785 -9.56 8.21 -6.54
N CYS A 786 -8.44 7.50 -6.69
CA CYS A 786 -7.67 7.02 -5.53
C CYS A 786 -6.92 8.17 -4.86
N SER A 787 -6.83 8.16 -3.53
CA SER A 787 -6.06 9.14 -2.77
C SER A 787 -4.57 8.81 -2.76
N LEU A 788 -3.74 9.74 -3.26
CA LEU A 788 -2.30 9.61 -3.46
C LEU A 788 -1.52 10.27 -2.31
N ASN A 789 -0.66 9.49 -1.66
CA ASN A 789 -0.07 9.87 -0.39
C ASN A 789 1.46 9.65 -0.36
N ILE A 790 2.24 10.71 -0.10
CA ILE A 790 3.70 10.67 0.12
C ILE A 790 4.04 10.11 1.54
N ASN A 791 3.40 9.01 1.95
CA ASN A 791 3.34 8.61 3.36
C ASN A 791 4.39 7.60 3.83
N THR A 792 5.18 7.02 2.91
CA THR A 792 6.15 5.96 3.22
C THR A 792 7.47 6.52 3.75
N GLU A 793 8.17 5.77 4.61
CA GLU A 793 9.44 6.23 5.21
C GLU A 793 10.56 6.48 4.19
N THR A 794 10.50 5.84 3.02
CA THR A 794 11.40 6.04 1.88
C THR A 794 10.95 7.20 0.97
N GLY A 795 9.68 7.57 0.99
CA GLY A 795 9.10 8.64 0.17
C GLY A 795 8.45 8.18 -1.14
N ARG A 796 8.38 6.86 -1.41
CA ARG A 796 7.49 6.33 -2.47
C ARG A 796 6.03 6.73 -2.20
N LEU A 797 5.29 6.98 -3.27
CA LEU A 797 3.85 7.17 -3.22
C LEU A 797 3.13 5.90 -2.73
N SER A 798 1.93 6.09 -2.20
CA SER A 798 0.95 5.03 -1.96
C SER A 798 -0.43 5.50 -2.41
N ALA A 799 -1.26 4.55 -2.86
CA ALA A 799 -2.65 4.80 -3.24
C ALA A 799 -3.61 4.15 -2.21
N ARG A 800 -4.72 4.81 -1.92
CA ARG A 800 -5.81 4.30 -1.06
C ARG A 800 -7.17 4.68 -1.66
N ARG A 801 -8.24 3.94 -1.34
CA ARG A 801 -9.62 4.21 -1.80
C ARG A 801 -9.77 4.35 -3.34
N PRO A 802 -9.41 3.35 -4.17
CA PRO A 802 -8.84 2.04 -3.83
C PRO A 802 -7.30 2.05 -3.89
N ASN A 803 -6.65 0.94 -3.51
CA ASN A 803 -5.20 0.82 -3.62
C ASN A 803 -4.76 0.41 -5.04
N LEU A 804 -4.59 1.39 -5.93
CA LEU A 804 -4.13 1.16 -7.30
C LEU A 804 -2.64 0.79 -7.42
N GLN A 805 -1.82 0.93 -6.36
CA GLN A 805 -0.41 0.52 -6.37
C GLN A 805 -0.24 -1.01 -6.28
N ASN A 806 -1.20 -1.75 -5.73
CA ASN A 806 -1.07 -3.19 -5.44
C ASN A 806 -1.75 -4.11 -6.47
N GLN A 807 -1.84 -3.73 -7.75
CA GLN A 807 -2.46 -4.58 -8.78
C GLN A 807 -1.75 -5.94 -8.92
N PRO A 808 -2.49 -7.04 -9.21
CA PRO A 808 -1.89 -8.38 -9.33
C PRO A 808 -0.82 -8.39 -10.42
N ALA A 809 0.31 -9.06 -10.20
CA ALA A 809 1.34 -9.20 -11.24
C ALA A 809 0.76 -9.92 -12.48
N LEU A 810 1.21 -9.59 -13.69
CA LEU A 810 0.60 -10.09 -14.94
C LEU A 810 0.51 -11.63 -14.98
N GLU A 811 1.53 -12.33 -14.48
CA GLU A 811 1.57 -13.79 -14.41
C GLU A 811 0.65 -14.41 -13.32
N LYS A 812 -0.09 -13.57 -12.60
CA LYS A 812 -1.08 -13.93 -11.56
C LYS A 812 -2.45 -13.30 -11.81
N ASP A 813 -2.58 -12.45 -12.83
CA ASP A 813 -3.80 -11.69 -13.14
C ASP A 813 -4.78 -12.56 -13.96
N ARG A 814 -5.33 -13.61 -13.31
CA ARG A 814 -6.21 -14.65 -13.90
C ARG A 814 -7.34 -14.07 -14.76
N TYR A 815 -7.84 -12.90 -14.37
CA TYR A 815 -8.98 -12.23 -14.98
C TYR A 815 -8.63 -10.92 -15.72
N LYS A 816 -7.33 -10.66 -15.95
CA LYS A 816 -6.82 -9.46 -16.62
C LYS A 816 -7.44 -8.17 -16.07
N ILE A 817 -7.40 -7.97 -14.76
CA ILE A 817 -7.97 -6.80 -14.07
C ILE A 817 -7.46 -5.48 -14.67
N ARG A 818 -6.20 -5.43 -15.15
CA ARG A 818 -5.69 -4.24 -15.88
C ARG A 818 -6.43 -3.92 -17.18
N GLN A 819 -7.15 -4.86 -17.79
CA GLN A 819 -7.89 -4.64 -19.03
C GLN A 819 -9.12 -3.74 -18.78
N ALA A 820 -9.64 -3.71 -17.54
CA ALA A 820 -10.71 -2.83 -17.15
C ALA A 820 -10.32 -1.34 -17.14
N PHE A 821 -9.03 -1.00 -16.98
CA PHE A 821 -8.56 0.38 -16.94
C PHE A 821 -8.31 0.87 -18.37
N ILE A 822 -9.17 1.76 -18.85
CA ILE A 822 -9.29 2.14 -20.27
C ILE A 822 -9.00 3.64 -20.49
N ALA A 823 -8.72 4.03 -21.73
CA ALA A 823 -8.82 5.42 -22.15
C ALA A 823 -10.28 5.84 -22.34
N ALA A 824 -10.58 7.13 -22.20
CA ALA A 824 -11.83 7.70 -22.67
C ALA A 824 -11.95 7.62 -24.22
N PRO A 825 -13.17 7.61 -24.80
CA PRO A 825 -13.35 7.55 -26.25
C PRO A 825 -12.59 8.66 -27.01
N GLY A 826 -11.83 8.28 -28.04
CA GLY A 826 -10.95 9.18 -28.81
C GLY A 826 -9.55 9.42 -28.22
N ASN A 827 -9.31 8.98 -26.99
CA ASN A 827 -8.00 9.04 -26.34
C ASN A 827 -7.28 7.67 -26.41
N SER A 828 -5.97 7.71 -26.18
CA SER A 828 -5.14 6.54 -25.87
C SER A 828 -4.52 6.69 -24.48
N LEU A 829 -4.09 5.57 -23.88
CA LEU A 829 -3.18 5.57 -22.75
C LEU A 829 -1.73 5.48 -23.24
N ILE A 830 -0.83 6.22 -22.59
CA ILE A 830 0.60 5.92 -22.56
C ILE A 830 0.89 5.28 -21.22
N VAL A 831 1.57 4.14 -21.24
CA VAL A 831 2.16 3.52 -20.04
C VAL A 831 3.66 3.49 -20.25
N ALA A 832 4.42 4.05 -19.32
CA ALA A 832 5.87 4.17 -19.38
C ALA A 832 6.51 3.77 -18.05
N ASP A 833 7.48 2.86 -18.08
CA ASP A 833 8.09 2.23 -16.90
C ASP A 833 9.62 2.26 -17.00
N TYR A 834 10.30 2.39 -15.86
CA TYR A 834 11.77 2.44 -15.84
C TYR A 834 12.40 1.05 -15.86
N GLY A 835 13.33 0.85 -16.80
CA GLY A 835 14.14 -0.37 -16.90
C GLY A 835 15.07 -0.55 -15.69
N GLN A 836 14.58 -1.23 -14.64
CA GLN A 836 15.31 -1.59 -13.42
C GLN A 836 15.88 -0.39 -12.63
N LEU A 837 15.08 0.66 -12.43
CA LEU A 837 15.45 1.92 -11.78
C LEU A 837 16.33 1.77 -10.53
N GLU A 838 15.89 0.96 -9.56
CA GLU A 838 16.60 0.76 -8.29
C GLU A 838 18.01 0.16 -8.47
N LEU A 839 18.24 -0.68 -9.48
CA LEU A 839 19.56 -1.27 -9.73
C LEU A 839 20.49 -0.30 -10.48
N ARG A 840 19.95 0.56 -11.35
CA ARG A 840 20.71 1.68 -11.95
C ARG A 840 21.13 2.70 -10.89
N ILE A 841 20.23 3.00 -9.96
CA ILE A 841 20.53 3.84 -8.79
C ILE A 841 21.60 3.19 -7.89
N LEU A 842 21.51 1.88 -7.62
CA LEU A 842 22.54 1.17 -6.87
C LEU A 842 23.91 1.23 -7.55
N ALA A 843 23.98 1.03 -8.87
CA ALA A 843 25.21 1.14 -9.65
C ALA A 843 25.86 2.53 -9.51
N HIS A 844 25.06 3.60 -9.58
CA HIS A 844 25.53 4.97 -9.40
C HIS A 844 25.95 5.28 -7.96
N LEU A 845 25.19 4.84 -6.95
CA LEU A 845 25.47 5.13 -5.54
C LEU A 845 26.69 4.37 -5.00
N ALA A 846 26.92 3.14 -5.47
CA ALA A 846 28.08 2.33 -5.10
C ALA A 846 29.31 2.59 -5.98
N ASP A 847 29.15 3.33 -7.09
CA ASP A 847 30.17 3.56 -8.13
C ASP A 847 30.77 2.26 -8.71
N CYS A 848 29.93 1.23 -8.86
CA CYS A 848 30.37 -0.12 -9.21
C CYS A 848 30.54 -0.27 -10.73
N GLU A 849 31.79 -0.33 -11.21
CA GLU A 849 32.12 -0.37 -12.65
C GLU A 849 31.47 -1.58 -13.33
N SER A 850 31.48 -2.73 -12.67
CA SER A 850 30.82 -3.98 -13.10
C SER A 850 29.32 -3.81 -13.37
N MET A 851 28.62 -3.00 -12.58
CA MET A 851 27.20 -2.70 -12.81
C MET A 851 27.01 -1.60 -13.86
N LEU A 852 27.84 -0.55 -13.87
CA LEU A 852 27.76 0.55 -14.84
C LEU A 852 27.97 0.03 -16.28
N ASN A 853 29.07 -0.71 -16.50
CA ASN A 853 29.40 -1.33 -17.79
C ASN A 853 28.31 -2.31 -18.25
N ALA A 854 27.69 -3.06 -17.33
CA ALA A 854 26.61 -3.98 -17.65
C ALA A 854 25.29 -3.27 -18.04
N PHE A 855 25.06 -2.02 -17.61
CA PHE A 855 23.91 -1.21 -18.04
C PHE A 855 24.19 -0.39 -19.29
N GLU A 856 25.44 0.05 -19.52
CA GLU A 856 25.85 0.72 -20.76
C GLU A 856 25.85 -0.24 -21.95
N ALA A 857 26.32 -1.48 -21.74
CA ALA A 857 26.26 -2.54 -22.73
C ALA A 857 24.83 -3.06 -23.02
N GLY A 858 23.80 -2.50 -22.38
CA GLY A 858 22.39 -2.69 -22.71
C GLY A 858 21.71 -3.94 -22.12
N GLY A 859 20.43 -4.07 -22.45
CA GLY A 859 19.63 -5.28 -22.24
C GLY A 859 19.30 -5.66 -20.80
N ASP A 860 19.06 -6.97 -20.60
CA ASP A 860 18.49 -7.48 -19.35
C ASP A 860 19.56 -7.88 -18.33
N PHE A 861 19.83 -6.98 -17.40
CA PHE A 861 20.76 -7.16 -16.30
C PHE A 861 20.54 -8.46 -15.49
N HIS A 862 19.30 -8.94 -15.37
CA HIS A 862 19.00 -10.21 -14.68
C HIS A 862 19.47 -11.44 -15.47
N SER A 863 19.41 -11.41 -16.80
CA SER A 863 19.94 -12.45 -17.70
C SER A 863 21.47 -12.48 -17.65
N ARG A 864 22.11 -11.30 -17.65
CA ARG A 864 23.56 -11.15 -17.41
C ARG A 864 23.97 -11.74 -16.06
N THR A 865 23.20 -11.45 -15.01
CA THR A 865 23.42 -12.06 -13.68
C THR A 865 23.28 -13.59 -13.71
N ALA A 866 22.26 -14.13 -14.39
CA ALA A 866 22.05 -15.58 -14.50
C ALA A 866 23.19 -16.31 -15.26
N MET A 867 23.74 -15.68 -16.30
CA MET A 867 24.91 -16.17 -17.04
C MET A 867 26.19 -16.23 -16.18
N ASN A 868 26.33 -15.35 -15.18
CA ASN A 868 27.41 -15.43 -14.20
C ASN A 868 27.14 -16.53 -13.15
N MET A 869 25.89 -16.67 -12.68
CA MET A 869 25.49 -17.68 -11.69
C MET A 869 25.53 -19.13 -12.19
N TYR A 870 25.28 -19.39 -13.48
CA TYR A 870 25.03 -20.73 -14.00
C TYR A 870 25.91 -21.07 -15.22
N PRO A 871 26.93 -21.95 -15.09
CA PRO A 871 27.83 -22.30 -16.19
C PRO A 871 27.13 -22.79 -17.47
N HIS A 872 26.11 -23.65 -17.32
CA HIS A 872 25.35 -24.18 -18.46
C HIS A 872 24.59 -23.10 -19.26
N ILE A 873 24.28 -21.95 -18.66
CA ILE A 873 23.68 -20.80 -19.36
C ILE A 873 24.74 -20.06 -20.20
N ARG A 874 25.95 -19.93 -19.66
CA ARG A 874 27.10 -19.35 -20.37
C ARG A 874 27.47 -20.19 -21.59
N GLU A 875 27.60 -21.50 -21.40
CA GLU A 875 27.83 -22.47 -22.49
C GLU A 875 26.74 -22.39 -23.58
N ALA A 876 25.46 -22.22 -23.20
CA ALA A 876 24.36 -22.07 -24.14
C ALA A 876 24.40 -20.77 -24.96
N ILE A 877 24.92 -19.67 -24.39
CA ILE A 877 25.18 -18.41 -25.09
C ILE A 877 26.40 -18.51 -26.00
N GLU A 878 27.51 -19.08 -25.52
CA GLU A 878 28.74 -19.28 -26.28
C GLU A 878 28.50 -20.17 -27.51
N GLN A 879 27.67 -21.21 -27.36
CA GLN A 879 27.22 -22.09 -28.45
C GLN A 879 26.12 -21.47 -29.33
N LYS A 880 25.73 -20.21 -29.09
CA LYS A 880 24.66 -19.46 -29.78
C LYS A 880 23.29 -20.15 -29.82
N LYS A 881 23.04 -21.11 -28.91
CA LYS A 881 21.74 -21.80 -28.75
C LYS A 881 20.69 -20.88 -28.11
N VAL A 882 21.16 -19.92 -27.32
CA VAL A 882 20.34 -18.94 -26.61
C VAL A 882 21.00 -17.57 -26.78
N LEU A 883 20.20 -16.53 -27.04
CA LEU A 883 20.68 -15.16 -27.11
C LEU A 883 20.57 -14.51 -25.73
N LEU A 884 21.60 -13.77 -25.32
CA LEU A 884 21.49 -12.88 -24.17
C LEU A 884 20.47 -11.75 -24.44
N GLU A 885 20.60 -11.14 -25.62
CA GLU A 885 19.87 -9.96 -26.10
C GLU A 885 19.66 -10.04 -27.62
N TRP A 886 18.61 -9.37 -28.11
CA TRP A 886 18.35 -9.17 -29.54
C TRP A 886 17.58 -7.86 -29.72
N ASN A 887 17.99 -7.06 -30.70
CA ASN A 887 17.33 -5.83 -31.12
C ASN A 887 16.76 -6.05 -32.53
N PRO A 888 15.43 -5.96 -32.74
CA PRO A 888 14.82 -6.21 -34.04
C PRO A 888 15.38 -5.30 -35.12
N GLN A 889 15.80 -5.87 -36.26
CA GLN A 889 16.10 -5.10 -37.46
C GLN A 889 14.83 -4.89 -38.30
N PRO A 890 14.76 -3.86 -39.18
CA PRO A 890 13.61 -3.61 -40.03
C PRO A 890 13.29 -4.80 -40.96
N GLY A 891 12.30 -5.61 -40.60
CA GLY A 891 11.91 -6.84 -41.31
C GLY A 891 12.13 -8.14 -40.52
N GLU A 892 12.70 -8.09 -39.31
CA GLU A 892 12.82 -9.26 -38.43
C GLU A 892 11.74 -9.26 -37.33
N ASP A 893 10.67 -10.06 -37.48
CA ASP A 893 9.61 -10.15 -36.46
C ASP A 893 10.00 -10.95 -35.21
N LYS A 894 11.07 -11.77 -35.28
CA LYS A 894 11.46 -12.75 -34.24
C LYS A 894 12.98 -12.92 -34.16
N PRO A 895 13.55 -13.19 -32.96
CA PRO A 895 14.96 -13.44 -32.80
C PRO A 895 15.40 -14.76 -33.47
N PRO A 896 16.63 -14.86 -34.00
CA PRO A 896 17.10 -16.08 -34.68
C PRO A 896 17.40 -17.26 -33.73
N ALA A 897 17.43 -17.02 -32.42
CA ALA A 897 17.47 -18.03 -31.37
C ALA A 897 16.74 -17.50 -30.11
N PRO A 898 16.19 -18.36 -29.23
CA PRO A 898 15.42 -17.91 -28.07
C PRO A 898 16.28 -17.07 -27.11
N LEU A 899 15.68 -16.08 -26.46
CA LEU A 899 16.37 -15.24 -25.48
C LEU A 899 16.51 -15.97 -24.13
N LEU A 900 17.58 -15.69 -23.38
CA LEU A 900 17.84 -16.28 -22.05
C LEU A 900 16.64 -16.07 -21.13
N LYS A 901 16.02 -14.89 -21.17
CA LYS A 901 14.83 -14.54 -20.37
C LYS A 901 13.65 -15.50 -20.57
N ASP A 902 13.57 -16.14 -21.73
CA ASP A 902 12.49 -17.04 -22.15
C ASP A 902 12.92 -18.52 -21.98
N ALA A 903 14.13 -18.87 -22.41
CA ALA A 903 14.69 -20.23 -22.33
C ALA A 903 15.05 -20.66 -20.88
N PHE A 904 15.60 -19.74 -20.09
CA PHE A 904 16.06 -19.96 -18.71
C PHE A 904 15.28 -19.07 -17.73
N ALA A 905 13.96 -19.00 -17.91
CA ALA A 905 13.06 -18.11 -17.17
C ALA A 905 13.02 -18.39 -15.65
N SER A 906 13.35 -19.61 -15.21
CA SER A 906 13.46 -19.99 -13.79
C SER A 906 14.75 -19.42 -13.16
N GLU A 907 15.86 -19.55 -13.87
CA GLU A 907 17.20 -19.20 -13.43
C GLU A 907 17.37 -17.67 -13.45
N ARG A 908 16.84 -17.01 -14.49
CA ARG A 908 16.63 -15.55 -14.50
C ARG A 908 15.76 -15.08 -13.34
N ARG A 909 14.73 -15.84 -12.92
CA ARG A 909 13.89 -15.46 -11.77
C ARG A 909 14.66 -15.57 -10.45
N LYS A 910 15.52 -16.58 -10.29
CA LYS A 910 16.49 -16.65 -9.17
C LYS A 910 17.47 -15.47 -9.20
N ALA A 911 18.03 -15.15 -10.36
CA ALA A 911 18.97 -14.03 -10.54
C ALA A 911 18.32 -12.65 -10.32
N LYS A 912 17.06 -12.45 -10.74
CA LYS A 912 16.26 -11.27 -10.39
C LYS A 912 16.09 -11.18 -8.86
N MET A 913 15.73 -12.29 -8.22
CA MET A 913 15.58 -12.34 -6.75
C MET A 913 16.89 -12.03 -6.02
N LEU A 914 18.05 -12.47 -6.51
CA LEU A 914 19.37 -12.14 -5.95
C LEU A 914 19.62 -10.62 -5.95
N ASN A 915 19.51 -10.00 -7.12
CA ASN A 915 19.79 -8.57 -7.29
C ASN A 915 18.94 -7.69 -6.36
N PHE A 916 17.62 -7.93 -6.30
CA PHE A 916 16.74 -7.20 -5.37
C PHE A 916 16.97 -7.59 -3.90
N SER A 917 17.33 -8.84 -3.61
CA SER A 917 17.70 -9.25 -2.24
C SER A 917 18.93 -8.48 -1.73
N ILE A 918 19.92 -8.25 -2.59
CA ILE A 918 21.13 -7.48 -2.27
C ILE A 918 20.80 -5.98 -2.12
N ALA A 919 20.05 -5.39 -3.06
CA ALA A 919 19.59 -4.00 -2.96
C ALA A 919 18.78 -3.69 -1.69
N TYR A 920 18.14 -4.70 -1.09
CA TYR A 920 17.35 -4.59 0.15
C TYR A 920 18.05 -5.15 1.40
N GLY A 921 19.31 -5.58 1.31
CA GLY A 921 20.07 -6.15 2.44
C GLY A 921 19.46 -7.42 3.04
N LYS A 922 18.80 -8.26 2.24
CA LYS A 922 18.21 -9.53 2.68
C LYS A 922 19.31 -10.52 3.06
N THR A 923 19.11 -11.30 4.13
CA THR A 923 20.07 -12.31 4.58
C THR A 923 20.10 -13.55 3.67
N THR A 924 21.25 -14.21 3.61
CA THR A 924 21.46 -15.45 2.85
C THR A 924 20.56 -16.60 3.32
N VAL A 925 20.32 -16.72 4.63
CA VAL A 925 19.27 -17.57 5.22
C VAL A 925 17.90 -17.33 4.56
N GLY A 926 17.52 -16.06 4.36
CA GLY A 926 16.26 -15.68 3.74
C GLY A 926 16.25 -15.88 2.22
N LEU A 927 17.41 -15.92 1.57
CA LEU A 927 17.55 -16.22 0.14
C LEU A 927 17.45 -17.73 -0.11
N ALA A 928 18.19 -18.54 0.67
CA ALA A 928 18.18 -20.00 0.60
C ALA A 928 16.76 -20.58 0.69
N ARG A 929 15.95 -20.08 1.63
CA ARG A 929 14.55 -20.49 1.82
C ARG A 929 13.67 -20.18 0.61
N ASP A 930 13.81 -19.00 0.01
CA ASP A 930 12.98 -18.58 -1.12
C ASP A 930 13.40 -19.30 -2.43
N TRP A 931 14.69 -19.63 -2.58
CA TRP A 931 15.23 -20.46 -3.65
C TRP A 931 15.01 -21.97 -3.47
N LYS A 932 14.70 -22.41 -2.24
CA LYS A 932 14.63 -23.82 -1.81
C LYS A 932 15.94 -24.60 -1.99
N VAL A 933 17.05 -23.97 -1.59
CA VAL A 933 18.42 -24.50 -1.70
C VAL A 933 19.09 -24.59 -0.32
N SER A 934 20.28 -25.20 -0.25
CA SER A 934 21.06 -25.21 0.99
C SER A 934 21.55 -23.80 1.38
N HIS A 935 21.78 -23.56 2.67
CA HIS A 935 22.40 -22.29 3.10
C HIS A 935 23.78 -22.07 2.47
N LYS A 936 24.55 -23.15 2.32
CA LYS A 936 25.89 -23.11 1.71
C LYS A 936 25.83 -22.64 0.25
N GLU A 937 25.00 -23.29 -0.56
CA GLU A 937 24.80 -22.95 -1.98
C GLU A 937 24.31 -21.50 -2.17
N ALA A 938 23.39 -21.04 -1.32
CA ALA A 938 22.92 -19.65 -1.34
C ALA A 938 24.00 -18.64 -0.92
N GLN A 939 24.91 -19.02 -0.02
CA GLN A 939 26.05 -18.20 0.39
C GLN A 939 27.08 -18.13 -0.73
N GLU A 940 27.50 -19.27 -1.28
CA GLU A 940 28.45 -19.37 -2.40
C GLU A 940 27.98 -18.56 -3.63
N THR A 941 26.68 -18.58 -3.93
CA THR A 941 26.10 -17.78 -5.03
C THR A 941 26.08 -16.27 -4.73
N VAL A 942 25.98 -15.86 -3.47
CA VAL A 942 26.05 -14.46 -3.04
C VAL A 942 27.49 -13.95 -3.01
N ASP A 943 28.42 -14.78 -2.55
CA ASP A 943 29.85 -14.46 -2.51
C ASP A 943 30.38 -14.28 -3.95
N LEU A 944 29.99 -15.15 -4.89
CA LEU A 944 30.25 -15.01 -6.34
C LEU A 944 29.62 -13.76 -6.97
N TRP A 945 28.51 -13.23 -6.42
CA TRP A 945 27.94 -11.97 -6.91
C TRP A 945 28.78 -10.77 -6.45
N TYR A 946 29.32 -10.83 -5.23
CA TYR A 946 30.14 -9.76 -4.65
C TYR A 946 31.60 -9.77 -5.12
N SER A 947 32.18 -10.90 -5.54
CA SER A 947 33.55 -10.94 -6.09
C SER A 947 33.70 -10.09 -7.35
N ASP A 948 32.62 -9.93 -8.12
CA ASP A 948 32.55 -9.05 -9.29
C ASP A 948 32.21 -7.58 -8.92
N ARG A 949 31.85 -7.28 -7.65
CA ARG A 949 31.07 -6.09 -7.21
C ARG A 949 31.39 -5.66 -5.77
N GLU A 950 32.68 -5.66 -5.41
CA GLU A 950 33.13 -5.34 -4.04
C GLU A 950 32.75 -3.91 -3.59
N GLU A 951 32.60 -2.98 -4.54
CA GLU A 951 32.20 -1.60 -4.29
C GLU A 951 30.79 -1.52 -3.68
N VAL A 952 29.89 -2.42 -4.08
CA VAL A 952 28.54 -2.54 -3.51
C VAL A 952 28.58 -2.97 -2.05
N LEU A 953 29.48 -3.89 -1.69
CA LEU A 953 29.65 -4.34 -0.30
C LEU A 953 30.26 -3.23 0.57
N SER A 954 31.29 -2.54 0.05
CA SER A 954 31.91 -1.36 0.68
C SER A 954 30.89 -0.24 0.93
N TRP A 955 30.09 0.09 -0.08
CA TRP A 955 29.01 1.07 -0.02
C TRP A 955 27.93 0.69 1.01
N GLN A 956 27.48 -0.57 1.03
CA GLN A 956 26.51 -1.04 2.03
C GLN A 956 27.04 -0.87 3.47
N GLU A 957 28.31 -1.17 3.71
CA GLU A 957 28.95 -0.98 5.02
C GLU A 957 29.10 0.51 5.36
N GLY A 958 29.45 1.35 4.40
CA GLY A 958 29.38 2.81 4.52
C GLY A 958 28.00 3.31 4.96
N CYS A 959 26.91 2.80 4.38
CA CYS A 959 25.54 3.13 4.79
C CYS A 959 25.21 2.65 6.22
N LYS A 960 25.65 1.44 6.61
CA LYS A 960 25.51 0.92 7.99
C LYS A 960 26.25 1.81 8.99
N GLN A 961 27.47 2.23 8.68
CA GLN A 961 28.27 3.15 9.50
C GLN A 961 27.66 4.55 9.58
N GLN A 962 27.12 5.08 8.47
CA GLN A 962 26.42 6.36 8.45
C GLN A 962 25.20 6.35 9.38
N ALA A 963 24.37 5.31 9.30
CA ALA A 963 23.24 5.10 10.19
C ALA A 963 23.65 4.97 11.67
N HIS A 964 24.79 4.33 11.96
CA HIS A 964 25.30 4.23 13.33
C HIS A 964 25.83 5.57 13.87
N ARG A 965 26.61 6.30 13.07
CA ARG A 965 27.31 7.54 13.48
C ARG A 965 26.38 8.75 13.52
N TYR A 966 25.52 8.92 12.52
CA TYR A 966 24.70 10.13 12.34
C TYR A 966 23.21 9.90 12.60
N ARG A 967 22.78 8.64 12.82
CA ARG A 967 21.36 8.24 12.99
C ARG A 967 20.46 8.59 11.80
N CYS A 968 21.04 8.72 10.61
CA CYS A 968 20.31 8.89 9.37
C CYS A 968 21.08 8.32 8.19
N VAL A 969 20.36 8.12 7.08
CA VAL A 969 20.91 7.99 5.73
C VAL A 969 20.16 8.91 4.79
N PHE A 970 20.76 9.21 3.64
CA PHE A 970 20.25 10.19 2.68
C PHE A 970 19.92 9.55 1.33
N THR A 971 18.91 10.09 0.65
CA THR A 971 18.63 9.83 -0.77
C THR A 971 19.52 10.69 -1.67
N LEU A 972 19.48 10.42 -2.98
CA LEU A 972 20.18 11.15 -4.03
C LEU A 972 19.91 12.66 -3.96
N LEU A 973 18.64 13.06 -3.79
CA LEU A 973 18.26 14.47 -3.63
C LEU A 973 18.37 14.97 -2.18
N GLY A 974 19.02 14.22 -1.28
CA GLY A 974 19.34 14.68 0.07
C GLY A 974 18.21 14.62 1.10
N ARG A 975 17.07 13.96 0.81
CA ARG A 975 16.07 13.66 1.85
C ARG A 975 16.66 12.65 2.83
N ALA A 976 16.44 12.86 4.12
CA ALA A 976 16.97 12.01 5.18
C ALA A 976 15.88 11.11 5.79
N ARG A 977 16.17 9.81 5.96
CA ARG A 977 15.41 8.94 6.88
C ARG A 977 16.15 8.88 8.20
N GLN A 978 15.43 9.07 9.30
CA GLN A 978 16.01 9.10 10.65
C GLN A 978 15.84 7.76 11.36
N PHE A 979 16.76 7.40 12.24
CA PHE A 979 16.78 6.15 12.99
C PHE A 979 16.91 6.39 14.51
N PRO A 980 16.30 5.55 15.36
CA PRO A 980 16.46 5.63 16.79
C PRO A 980 17.88 5.24 17.24
N SER A 981 18.23 5.58 18.48
CA SER A 981 19.57 5.32 19.03
C SER A 981 19.87 3.82 19.16
N LEU A 982 20.91 3.34 18.48
CA LEU A 982 21.31 1.92 18.50
C LEU A 982 21.87 1.44 19.85
N LYS A 983 22.21 2.34 20.78
CA LYS A 983 22.80 2.00 22.10
C LYS A 983 21.98 0.95 22.85
N ASN A 984 20.66 1.15 22.94
CA ASN A 984 19.75 0.28 23.69
C ASN A 984 18.90 -0.62 22.76
N ALA A 985 19.22 -0.67 21.46
CA ALA A 985 18.44 -1.42 20.48
C ALA A 985 18.70 -2.93 20.58
N THR A 986 17.62 -3.72 20.54
CA THR A 986 17.67 -5.18 20.41
C THR A 986 18.33 -5.61 19.09
N SER A 987 18.81 -6.85 19.00
CA SER A 987 19.42 -7.38 17.77
C SER A 987 18.45 -7.33 16.57
N ALA A 988 17.15 -7.53 16.80
CA ALA A 988 16.13 -7.41 15.77
C ALA A 988 15.95 -5.97 15.27
N GLN A 989 15.96 -4.98 16.17
CA GLN A 989 15.93 -3.56 15.80
C GLN A 989 17.21 -3.13 15.07
N LYS A 990 18.38 -3.59 15.52
CA LYS A 990 19.67 -3.35 14.86
C LYS A 990 19.66 -3.90 13.42
N ALA A 991 19.23 -5.15 13.23
CA ALA A 991 19.11 -5.78 11.92
C ALA A 991 17.98 -5.19 11.04
N HIS A 992 16.98 -4.52 11.62
CA HIS A 992 16.01 -3.72 10.86
C HIS A 992 16.64 -2.41 10.38
N ILE A 993 17.29 -1.65 11.27
CA ILE A 993 17.92 -0.37 10.95
C ILE A 993 19.05 -0.54 9.93
N GLN A 994 19.88 -1.59 10.03
CA GLN A 994 20.93 -1.87 9.04
C GLN A 994 20.37 -2.15 7.64
N ARG A 995 19.25 -2.88 7.53
CA ARG A 995 18.58 -3.09 6.24
C ARG A 995 17.93 -1.82 5.71
N ALA A 996 17.27 -1.06 6.58
CA ALA A 996 16.69 0.24 6.24
C ALA A 996 17.77 1.24 5.77
N ALA A 997 18.97 1.20 6.35
CA ALA A 997 20.10 2.03 5.95
C ALA A 997 20.60 1.74 4.52
N ILE A 998 20.54 0.48 4.07
CA ILE A 998 20.88 0.06 2.70
C ILE A 998 19.73 0.34 1.73
N ASN A 999 18.51 -0.02 2.11
CA ASN A 999 17.32 0.11 1.25
C ASN A 999 16.92 1.57 0.98
N THR A 1000 17.06 2.49 1.94
CA THR A 1000 16.55 3.87 1.78
C THR A 1000 17.27 4.67 0.72
N PRO A 1001 18.62 4.71 0.64
CA PRO A 1001 19.30 5.44 -0.42
C PRO A 1001 18.92 4.93 -1.82
N VAL A 1002 18.64 3.64 -1.99
CA VAL A 1002 18.18 3.09 -3.27
C VAL A 1002 16.71 3.43 -3.52
N GLN A 1003 15.79 2.91 -2.69
CA GLN A 1003 14.35 2.99 -2.90
C GLN A 1003 13.79 4.41 -2.75
N GLY A 1004 14.38 5.23 -1.88
CA GLY A 1004 14.02 6.63 -1.71
C GLY A 1004 14.51 7.50 -2.87
N SER A 1005 15.65 7.16 -3.48
CA SER A 1005 16.10 7.85 -4.70
C SER A 1005 15.31 7.43 -5.94
N ALA A 1006 14.78 6.20 -5.97
CA ALA A 1006 13.83 5.80 -7.01
C ALA A 1006 12.53 6.64 -6.94
N ALA A 1007 12.03 6.88 -5.72
CA ALA A 1007 10.93 7.81 -5.51
C ALA A 1007 11.28 9.26 -5.90
N ASP A 1008 12.51 9.72 -5.62
CA ASP A 1008 13.00 11.03 -6.04
C ASP A 1008 13.06 11.18 -7.57
N VAL A 1009 13.57 10.16 -8.28
CA VAL A 1009 13.61 10.13 -9.76
C VAL A 1009 12.19 10.15 -10.35
N ALA A 1010 11.28 9.31 -9.84
CA ALA A 1010 9.90 9.27 -10.31
C ALA A 1010 9.18 10.61 -10.07
N MET A 1011 9.34 11.21 -8.88
CA MET A 1011 8.83 12.55 -8.56
C MET A 1011 9.34 13.61 -9.55
N CYS A 1012 10.65 13.61 -9.84
CA CYS A 1012 11.24 14.54 -10.80
C CYS A 1012 10.71 14.33 -12.22
N ALA A 1013 10.62 13.09 -12.71
CA ALA A 1013 10.05 12.78 -14.02
C ALA A 1013 8.59 13.22 -14.15
N MET A 1014 7.77 12.98 -13.13
CA MET A 1014 6.39 13.46 -13.08
C MET A 1014 6.31 14.99 -13.11
N LEU A 1015 7.25 15.69 -12.47
CA LEU A 1015 7.36 17.14 -12.53
C LEU A 1015 7.80 17.63 -13.92
N GLU A 1016 8.73 16.97 -14.63
CA GLU A 1016 9.09 17.33 -16.00
C GLU A 1016 7.92 17.13 -16.98
N ILE A 1017 7.23 15.97 -16.89
CA ILE A 1017 5.99 15.69 -17.63
C ILE A 1017 4.94 16.78 -17.35
N SER A 1018 4.75 17.16 -16.08
CA SER A 1018 3.80 18.20 -15.66
C SER A 1018 4.23 19.62 -16.03
N LYS A 1019 5.53 19.90 -16.15
CA LYS A 1019 6.05 21.18 -16.68
C LYS A 1019 5.79 21.30 -18.18
N ASN A 1020 6.02 20.21 -18.94
CA ASN A 1020 6.07 20.19 -20.40
C ASN A 1020 4.92 20.94 -21.08
N ALA A 1021 5.27 21.94 -21.90
CA ALA A 1021 4.28 22.79 -22.58
C ALA A 1021 3.60 22.08 -23.75
N ARG A 1022 4.32 21.23 -24.50
CA ARG A 1022 3.78 20.53 -25.67
C ARG A 1022 2.75 19.49 -25.24
N LEU A 1023 3.02 18.66 -24.23
CA LEU A 1023 2.04 17.69 -23.71
C LEU A 1023 0.70 18.36 -23.33
N LYS A 1024 0.75 19.57 -22.73
CA LYS A 1024 -0.45 20.35 -22.40
C LYS A 1024 -1.19 20.85 -23.65
N GLU A 1025 -0.45 21.33 -24.65
CA GLU A 1025 -0.99 21.81 -25.92
C GLU A 1025 -1.75 20.70 -26.67
N ILE A 1026 -1.17 19.50 -26.76
CA ILE A 1026 -1.80 18.32 -27.37
C ILE A 1026 -2.74 17.55 -26.41
N GLY A 1027 -3.14 18.15 -25.28
CA GLY A 1027 -4.20 17.61 -24.42
C GLY A 1027 -3.86 16.37 -23.58
N TRP A 1028 -2.56 16.05 -23.40
CA TRP A 1028 -2.13 14.89 -22.60
C TRP A 1028 -2.01 15.22 -21.11
N ARG A 1029 -2.56 14.33 -20.27
CA ARG A 1029 -2.57 14.44 -18.80
C ARG A 1029 -1.98 13.20 -18.13
N LEU A 1030 -1.24 13.43 -17.04
CA LEU A 1030 -0.75 12.38 -16.14
C LEU A 1030 -1.88 11.96 -15.20
N LEU A 1031 -2.22 10.68 -15.17
CA LEU A 1031 -3.33 10.13 -14.38
C LEU A 1031 -2.85 9.42 -13.12
N LEU A 1032 -1.84 8.55 -13.26
CA LEU A 1032 -1.45 7.63 -12.19
C LEU A 1032 0.04 7.35 -12.19
N GLN A 1033 0.55 6.99 -11.02
CA GLN A 1033 1.89 6.47 -10.79
C GLN A 1033 1.76 5.13 -10.06
N VAL A 1034 2.48 4.10 -10.51
CA VAL A 1034 2.46 2.74 -9.92
C VAL A 1034 3.88 2.17 -9.91
N HIS A 1035 4.42 1.84 -8.73
CA HIS A 1035 5.81 1.35 -8.60
C HIS A 1035 6.83 2.32 -9.21
N ASP A 1036 7.39 2.02 -10.38
CA ASP A 1036 8.33 2.87 -11.15
C ASP A 1036 7.70 3.35 -12.49
N GLU A 1037 6.42 3.07 -12.71
CA GLU A 1037 5.62 3.38 -13.91
C GLU A 1037 4.77 4.64 -13.74
N VAL A 1038 4.54 5.34 -14.86
CA VAL A 1038 3.55 6.42 -15.00
C VAL A 1038 2.55 6.08 -16.10
N ILE A 1039 1.30 6.53 -15.90
CA ILE A 1039 0.19 6.37 -16.84
C ILE A 1039 -0.36 7.74 -17.22
N LEU A 1040 -0.39 8.03 -18.53
CA LEU A 1040 -0.98 9.24 -19.09
C LEU A 1040 -2.14 8.89 -20.04
N GLU A 1041 -3.01 9.87 -20.29
CA GLU A 1041 -4.12 9.79 -21.25
C GLU A 1041 -4.20 11.09 -22.05
N GLY A 1042 -4.53 10.97 -23.34
CA GLY A 1042 -4.78 12.10 -24.24
C GLY A 1042 -5.15 11.65 -25.65
N PRO A 1043 -5.40 12.59 -26.59
CA PRO A 1043 -5.90 12.31 -27.93
C PRO A 1043 -5.04 11.29 -28.71
N THR A 1044 -5.69 10.27 -29.28
CA THR A 1044 -5.00 9.17 -30.01
C THR A 1044 -4.15 9.67 -31.17
N GLU A 1045 -4.58 10.73 -31.86
CA GLU A 1045 -3.87 11.39 -32.97
C GLU A 1045 -2.43 11.81 -32.65
N HIS A 1046 -2.17 12.24 -31.41
CA HIS A 1046 -0.85 12.70 -30.96
C HIS A 1046 -0.12 11.68 -30.05
N ALA A 1047 -0.61 10.44 -29.95
CA ALA A 1047 -0.11 9.46 -28.98
C ALA A 1047 1.39 9.11 -29.15
N GLU A 1048 1.88 8.95 -30.38
CA GLU A 1048 3.29 8.64 -30.64
C GLU A 1048 4.22 9.84 -30.34
N GLU A 1049 3.75 11.07 -30.60
CA GLU A 1049 4.45 12.31 -30.26
C GLU A 1049 4.53 12.47 -28.73
N ALA A 1050 3.40 12.32 -28.04
CA ALA A 1050 3.34 12.36 -26.58
C ALA A 1050 4.21 11.28 -25.93
N LYS A 1051 4.24 10.05 -26.47
CA LYS A 1051 5.09 8.96 -25.98
C LYS A 1051 6.57 9.31 -26.06
N ALA A 1052 7.02 9.86 -27.19
CA ALA A 1052 8.41 10.28 -27.35
C ALA A 1052 8.81 11.36 -26.31
N ILE A 1053 7.92 12.32 -26.04
CA ILE A 1053 8.13 13.36 -25.04
C ILE A 1053 8.13 12.79 -23.61
N VAL A 1054 7.24 11.85 -23.29
CA VAL A 1054 7.21 11.17 -21.98
C VAL A 1054 8.49 10.39 -21.73
N VAL A 1055 8.99 9.66 -22.74
CA VAL A 1055 10.28 8.93 -22.66
C VAL A 1055 11.43 9.89 -22.38
N ASP A 1056 11.53 11.02 -23.09
CA ASP A 1056 12.58 12.02 -22.83
C ASP A 1056 12.49 12.61 -21.42
N CYS A 1057 11.30 13.07 -20.98
CA CYS A 1057 11.09 13.60 -19.63
C CYS A 1057 11.40 12.58 -18.52
N MET A 1058 11.21 11.28 -18.77
CA MET A 1058 11.60 10.23 -17.83
C MET A 1058 13.09 9.89 -17.87
N SER A 1059 13.72 9.84 -19.06
CA SER A 1059 15.16 9.58 -19.19
C SER A 1059 16.02 10.76 -18.69
N ASN A 1060 15.51 11.99 -18.77
CA ASN A 1060 16.19 13.23 -18.41
C ASN A 1060 15.46 14.03 -17.29
N PRO A 1061 15.19 13.43 -16.11
CA PRO A 1061 14.20 13.95 -15.16
C PRO A 1061 14.67 15.16 -14.34
N PHE A 1062 15.94 15.55 -14.40
CA PHE A 1062 16.49 16.62 -13.55
C PHE A 1062 16.62 17.94 -14.33
N ASP A 1063 15.48 18.62 -14.55
CA ASP A 1063 15.36 19.82 -15.39
C ASP A 1063 15.92 19.59 -16.82
N GLY A 1064 15.40 18.56 -17.49
CA GLY A 1064 15.81 18.13 -18.84
C GLY A 1064 17.23 17.55 -18.91
N LYS A 1065 17.75 16.97 -17.82
CA LYS A 1065 19.11 16.41 -17.73
C LYS A 1065 19.18 15.14 -16.90
N ILE A 1066 20.29 14.42 -17.07
CA ILE A 1066 20.72 13.32 -16.21
C ILE A 1066 22.11 13.64 -15.63
N PHE A 1067 22.31 13.37 -14.33
CA PHE A 1067 23.62 13.48 -13.65
C PHE A 1067 24.08 12.13 -13.06
N LEU A 1068 23.27 11.09 -13.19
CA LEU A 1068 23.63 9.71 -12.85
C LEU A 1068 24.74 9.24 -13.79
N ARG A 1069 25.62 8.35 -13.30
CA ARG A 1069 26.66 7.70 -14.14
C ARG A 1069 26.14 6.63 -15.10
N VAL A 1070 24.82 6.42 -15.14
CA VAL A 1070 24.15 5.40 -15.95
C VAL A 1070 22.86 5.98 -16.52
N GLY A 1071 22.61 5.74 -17.81
CA GLY A 1071 21.38 6.19 -18.49
C GLY A 1071 20.12 5.55 -17.90
N LEU A 1072 19.04 6.33 -17.77
CA LEU A 1072 17.72 5.85 -17.37
C LEU A 1072 16.97 5.33 -18.60
N SER A 1073 16.91 4.00 -18.74
CA SER A 1073 16.10 3.31 -19.76
C SER A 1073 14.62 3.39 -19.39
N VAL A 1074 13.77 3.69 -20.37
CA VAL A 1074 12.31 3.83 -20.19
C VAL A 1074 11.62 3.03 -21.30
N ASP A 1075 10.85 2.01 -20.91
CA ASP A 1075 10.01 1.24 -21.83
C ASP A 1075 8.60 1.87 -21.85
N ALA A 1076 8.14 2.35 -23.01
CA ALA A 1076 6.86 3.04 -23.14
C ALA A 1076 6.03 2.55 -24.33
N LYS A 1077 4.70 2.48 -24.15
CA LYS A 1077 3.77 1.91 -25.13
C LYS A 1077 2.40 2.60 -25.08
N CYS A 1078 1.82 2.79 -26.26
CA CYS A 1078 0.46 3.32 -26.43
C CYS A 1078 -0.54 2.16 -26.54
N ALA A 1079 -1.67 2.22 -25.82
CA ALA A 1079 -2.80 1.32 -26.04
C ALA A 1079 -4.13 1.91 -25.54
N GLN A 1080 -5.24 1.21 -25.80
CA GLN A 1080 -6.58 1.58 -25.34
C GLN A 1080 -6.89 1.14 -23.89
N ASN A 1081 -6.10 0.22 -23.33
CA ASN A 1081 -6.23 -0.23 -21.94
C ASN A 1081 -4.87 -0.59 -21.33
N TRP A 1082 -4.76 -0.54 -20.00
CA TRP A 1082 -3.49 -0.71 -19.28
C TRP A 1082 -2.88 -2.11 -19.48
N TYR A 1083 -3.69 -3.17 -19.52
CA TYR A 1083 -3.20 -4.53 -19.79
C TYR A 1083 -2.52 -4.65 -21.15
N SER A 1084 -3.02 -3.94 -22.16
CA SER A 1084 -2.49 -3.97 -23.53
C SER A 1084 -1.31 -3.02 -23.74
N ALA A 1085 -1.11 -2.05 -22.86
CA ALA A 1085 0.06 -1.17 -22.84
C ALA A 1085 1.22 -1.73 -21.98
N LYS A 1086 0.95 -2.69 -21.11
CA LYS A 1086 1.98 -3.52 -20.46
C LYS A 1086 2.42 -4.70 -21.36
#